data_AF-A0A7C5GTN7-F1
#
_entry.id   AF-A0A7C5GTN7-F1
#
_cell.length_a   1.000
_cell.length_b   1.000
_cell.length_c   1.000
_cell.angle_alpha   90.00
_cell.angle_beta   90.00
_cell.angle_gamma   90.00
#
_symmetry.space_group_name_H-M   'P 1'
#
loop_
_entity.id
_entity.type
_entity.pdbx_description
1 polymer ?
#
loop_
_entity_poly.entity_id
_entity_poly.type
_entity_poly.pdbx_seq_one_letter_code
_entity_poly.pdbx_strand_id
1 'polypeptide(L)'
;MRRCILIILLQFSGLIMAQDIKDAITIFDRGIEAYQQGNNQDAQTQFTEASTQFKSLLQGVLTDEDKAYAHYYNATALYFIARISKNKAGFDDAIAEFQEAVRSLKDASLLGDEYLKAKYMLALSSFRKSQLENVERSKIKWLTDAVSAFEDFLADSVLKAGKDEYVELRENGTFFLGYCYYLLGYYRAFTPSLADAKENIQKATERFESLGSASQENLAIASKFMSGVSHYTLARIYMRVPEEKWQSERLSTDPQSKAIENELTACVRIFQDVVSKSGSYQNINKLAKLNAGVGQVGLGSVGDKNALTNGISGLMDIRDIKDIGDEAVMRVADGQLLQYLIFGGSEQAVTGVYSGIASKYPEAYYWTGWVYFIGGNFDQALSNFNNFISRIPRGETRYLELEADAKFRIAESFFWKGVKEVNITLLDQAKSVYTALVSPQGQYYSYLTSEQIRRSTTRLFLINVEGMLQGNPDVKLFDAAMTAAGLSLPSDAESYIEAGKYFLEKGIREAENKREIALRFAERAFDLVINANVTAEIKNRAKFLKGVALVKLSTLYEGEKLAAVANQARDVLSTIASPYDNEAKYVTGISYFIQNDWENARATFSTLKARGHIRATYYYGLCLRGDCKGQAQAFLQIQATVKDRTDYWYQSAELELAKLSCRNEVTSPGPLAGVMSTPPMTYENLVDEAADRARKKREALFLWQRDNKFATIVDVDDLISDKPPKTNVVVEFIIEPKGGDEQLLIDGKSGVAKMLEPGRYQAELTRGKHTYQVRKKGFYLNDGSIKVSKSENITISMKKAVRYTRATEISASAMPMDVQNFADGILIVDGAQRRLVAVSKSGSVVKSLPFDSIGVSFATGFAVDGEQIYIVDSRANKVIRTNIDGTETKIIVYPKEEYDGKRVSNPTDISIWSGNIYIVDSGNHRILKFEGENFRRAFGEDSLRNPFGITSNSQTGDLYIADWGAMAVFVYDKDGNYKDRVSPAGIKLPVRVRADSEGYIWVVDMFSGVIGRYDENFRKVALLEGVVRSPRGIAQIGKGPDANLFIISGDKTEQFKGSWDNAYMPE
;
A
#
# COMPACT_ATOMS: atom_id res chain seq x y z
N MET A 1 -19.13 -58.32 -34.54
CA MET A 1 -19.96 -57.18 -34.99
C MET A 1 -20.50 -56.27 -33.87
N ARG A 2 -20.81 -56.74 -32.66
CA ARG A 2 -21.22 -55.86 -31.54
C ARG A 2 -20.09 -55.15 -30.75
N ARG A 3 -18.81 -55.47 -30.99
CA ARG A 3 -17.65 -54.77 -30.40
C ARG A 3 -17.06 -53.65 -31.28
N CYS A 4 -17.44 -53.55 -32.55
CA CYS A 4 -16.98 -52.46 -33.42
C CYS A 4 -17.90 -51.23 -33.39
N ILE A 5 -19.14 -51.36 -32.87
CA ILE A 5 -20.10 -50.24 -32.80
C ILE A 5 -19.92 -49.44 -31.49
N LEU A 6 -19.35 -50.04 -30.43
CA LEU A 6 -19.09 -49.33 -29.17
C LEU A 6 -17.80 -48.47 -29.20
N ILE A 7 -16.87 -48.76 -30.11
CA ILE A 7 -15.61 -48.00 -30.27
C ILE A 7 -15.81 -46.78 -31.19
N ILE A 8 -16.83 -46.78 -32.05
CA ILE A 8 -17.15 -45.65 -32.93
C ILE A 8 -18.03 -44.60 -32.24
N LEU A 9 -18.81 -44.96 -31.21
CA LEU A 9 -19.63 -44.01 -30.44
C LEU A 9 -18.89 -43.32 -29.28
N LEU A 10 -17.74 -43.84 -28.82
CA LEU A 10 -16.92 -43.21 -27.78
C LEU A 10 -15.81 -42.29 -28.33
N GLN A 11 -15.61 -42.24 -29.66
CA GLN A 11 -14.64 -41.33 -30.28
C GLN A 11 -15.24 -40.02 -30.81
N PHE A 12 -16.56 -39.80 -30.68
CA PHE A 12 -17.22 -38.58 -31.15
C PHE A 12 -17.74 -37.64 -30.04
N SER A 13 -17.61 -37.97 -28.75
CA SER A 13 -18.06 -37.11 -27.65
C SER A 13 -16.94 -36.40 -26.88
N GLY A 14 -15.67 -36.78 -27.08
CA GLY A 14 -14.52 -36.20 -26.36
C GLY A 14 -13.79 -35.05 -27.08
N LEU A 15 -14.18 -34.72 -28.32
CA LEU A 15 -13.52 -33.70 -29.16
C LEU A 15 -14.41 -32.50 -29.52
N ILE A 16 -15.71 -32.56 -29.18
CA ILE A 16 -16.68 -31.51 -29.55
C ILE A 16 -16.83 -30.47 -28.42
N MET A 17 -16.74 -30.88 -27.15
CA MET A 17 -17.00 -30.00 -25.99
C MET A 17 -15.88 -28.99 -25.69
N ALA A 18 -14.63 -29.24 -26.11
CA ALA A 18 -13.52 -28.31 -25.92
C ALA A 18 -13.52 -27.14 -26.93
N GLN A 19 -14.31 -27.21 -28.01
CA GLN A 19 -14.41 -26.15 -29.01
C GLN A 19 -15.42 -25.09 -28.56
N ASP A 20 -16.56 -25.49 -27.99
CA ASP A 20 -17.62 -24.55 -27.59
C ASP A 20 -17.18 -23.61 -26.45
N ILE A 21 -16.37 -24.07 -25.50
CA ILE A 21 -15.76 -23.21 -24.46
C ILE A 21 -14.79 -22.21 -25.08
N LYS A 22 -13.99 -22.62 -26.06
CA LYS A 22 -13.05 -21.72 -26.77
C LYS A 22 -13.78 -20.66 -27.57
N ASP A 23 -14.91 -21.02 -28.18
CA ASP A 23 -15.74 -20.07 -28.91
C ASP A 23 -16.36 -19.03 -27.97
N ALA A 24 -16.85 -19.46 -26.80
CA ALA A 24 -17.34 -18.56 -25.75
C ALA A 24 -16.24 -17.64 -25.19
N ILE A 25 -15.02 -18.16 -24.96
CA ILE A 25 -13.85 -17.37 -24.56
C ILE A 25 -13.46 -16.37 -25.65
N THR A 26 -13.55 -16.74 -26.92
CA THR A 26 -13.25 -15.83 -28.04
C THR A 26 -14.22 -14.64 -28.08
N ILE A 27 -15.51 -14.86 -27.77
CA ILE A 27 -16.48 -13.78 -27.62
C ILE A 27 -16.14 -12.91 -26.41
N PHE A 28 -15.79 -13.54 -25.28
CA PHE A 28 -15.35 -12.82 -24.08
C PHE A 28 -14.15 -11.92 -24.38
N ASP A 29 -13.12 -12.42 -25.07
CA ASP A 29 -11.92 -11.67 -25.47
C ASP A 29 -12.26 -10.48 -26.38
N ARG A 30 -13.21 -10.63 -27.32
CA ARG A 30 -13.73 -9.49 -28.11
C ARG A 30 -14.38 -8.42 -27.23
N GLY A 31 -15.08 -8.83 -26.16
CA GLY A 31 -15.61 -7.90 -25.16
C GLY A 31 -14.52 -7.14 -24.42
N ILE A 32 -13.43 -7.83 -24.06
CA ILE A 32 -12.24 -7.22 -23.44
C ILE A 32 -11.61 -6.18 -24.38
N GLU A 33 -11.42 -6.52 -25.65
CA GLU A 33 -10.88 -5.60 -26.66
C GLU A 33 -11.74 -4.35 -26.83
N ALA A 34 -13.07 -4.52 -26.97
CA ALA A 34 -14.00 -3.41 -27.07
C ALA A 34 -13.95 -2.51 -25.82
N TYR A 35 -13.88 -3.11 -24.63
CA TYR A 35 -13.80 -2.37 -23.36
C TYR A 35 -12.48 -1.58 -23.24
N GLN A 36 -11.35 -2.18 -23.65
CA GLN A 36 -10.06 -1.51 -23.67
C GLN A 36 -10.06 -0.30 -24.61
N GLN A 37 -10.71 -0.42 -25.76
CA GLN A 37 -10.90 0.65 -26.76
C GLN A 37 -11.91 1.72 -26.32
N GLY A 38 -12.59 1.54 -25.18
CA GLY A 38 -13.61 2.46 -24.68
C GLY A 38 -14.98 2.31 -25.35
N ASN A 39 -15.18 1.27 -26.17
CA ASN A 39 -16.46 0.95 -26.78
C ASN A 39 -17.33 0.13 -25.81
N ASN A 40 -17.85 0.81 -24.79
CA ASN A 40 -18.62 0.18 -23.72
C ASN A 40 -19.88 -0.55 -24.21
N GLN A 41 -20.52 -0.07 -25.28
CA GLN A 41 -21.75 -0.67 -25.80
C GLN A 41 -21.47 -2.03 -26.47
N ASP A 42 -20.45 -2.10 -27.31
CA ASP A 42 -20.04 -3.36 -27.93
C ASP A 42 -19.47 -4.32 -26.88
N ALA A 43 -18.63 -3.82 -25.95
CA ALA A 43 -18.12 -4.62 -24.84
C ALA A 43 -19.25 -5.28 -24.04
N GLN A 44 -20.27 -4.51 -23.67
CA GLN A 44 -21.44 -5.04 -22.95
C GLN A 44 -22.18 -6.11 -23.76
N THR A 45 -22.28 -5.92 -25.09
CA THR A 45 -22.93 -6.87 -26.00
C THR A 45 -22.16 -8.19 -26.03
N GLN A 46 -20.85 -8.14 -26.27
CA GLN A 46 -19.97 -9.31 -26.29
C GLN A 46 -19.96 -10.04 -24.93
N PHE A 47 -19.85 -9.32 -23.81
CA PHE A 47 -19.88 -9.96 -22.48
C PHE A 47 -21.23 -10.62 -22.19
N THR A 48 -22.34 -10.02 -22.62
CA THR A 48 -23.68 -10.61 -22.45
C THR A 48 -23.84 -11.89 -23.28
N GLU A 49 -23.34 -11.87 -24.52
CA GLU A 49 -23.33 -13.05 -25.39
C GLU A 49 -22.45 -14.16 -24.79
N ALA A 50 -21.23 -13.84 -24.36
CA ALA A 50 -20.33 -14.78 -23.71
C ALA A 50 -20.94 -15.40 -22.44
N SER A 51 -21.52 -14.58 -21.55
CA SER A 51 -22.19 -15.07 -20.33
C SER A 51 -23.36 -16.01 -20.66
N THR A 52 -24.12 -15.71 -21.72
CA THR A 52 -25.21 -16.58 -22.18
C THR A 52 -24.69 -17.94 -22.64
N GLN A 53 -23.58 -17.97 -23.39
CA GLN A 53 -22.96 -19.22 -23.82
C GLN A 53 -22.38 -20.02 -22.66
N PHE A 54 -21.66 -19.39 -21.72
CA PHE A 54 -21.15 -20.09 -20.54
C PHE A 54 -22.27 -20.68 -19.68
N LYS A 55 -23.38 -19.94 -19.47
CA LYS A 55 -24.55 -20.48 -18.76
C LYS A 55 -25.17 -21.69 -19.46
N SER A 56 -25.24 -21.66 -20.79
CA SER A 56 -25.69 -22.81 -21.58
C SER A 56 -24.76 -24.02 -21.41
N LEU A 57 -23.45 -23.80 -21.47
CA LEU A 57 -22.43 -24.84 -21.27
C LEU A 57 -22.51 -25.48 -19.89
N LEU A 58 -22.72 -24.67 -18.84
CA LEU A 58 -22.85 -25.12 -17.44
C LEU A 58 -24.09 -25.98 -17.19
N GLN A 59 -25.10 -25.94 -18.06
CA GLN A 59 -26.26 -26.84 -18.01
C GLN A 59 -25.98 -28.20 -18.70
N GLY A 60 -24.89 -28.30 -19.46
CA GLY A 60 -24.44 -29.51 -20.14
C GLY A 60 -23.56 -30.42 -19.29
N VAL A 61 -22.95 -31.41 -19.94
CA VAL A 61 -22.01 -32.34 -19.31
C VAL A 61 -20.58 -31.86 -19.61
N LEU A 62 -19.94 -31.23 -18.62
CA LEU A 62 -18.56 -30.75 -18.70
C LEU A 62 -17.62 -31.61 -17.83
N THR A 63 -16.33 -31.60 -18.15
CA THR A 63 -15.30 -32.07 -17.20
C THR A 63 -15.24 -31.12 -16.00
N ASP A 64 -14.71 -31.58 -14.86
CA ASP A 64 -14.59 -30.72 -13.67
C ASP A 64 -13.70 -29.48 -13.94
N GLU A 65 -12.67 -29.65 -14.77
CA GLU A 65 -11.79 -28.57 -15.24
C GLU A 65 -12.53 -27.57 -16.13
N ASP A 66 -13.21 -28.05 -17.18
CA ASP A 66 -13.98 -27.21 -18.09
C ASP A 66 -15.10 -26.45 -17.38
N LYS A 67 -15.75 -27.10 -16.42
CA LYS A 67 -16.79 -26.51 -15.58
C LYS A 67 -16.22 -25.38 -14.71
N ALA A 68 -15.05 -25.60 -14.09
CA ALA A 68 -14.39 -24.59 -13.28
C ALA A 68 -14.01 -23.35 -14.11
N TYR A 69 -13.46 -23.54 -15.31
CA TYR A 69 -13.16 -22.45 -16.23
C TYR A 69 -14.43 -21.72 -16.71
N ALA A 70 -15.50 -22.44 -17.05
CA ALA A 70 -16.76 -21.84 -17.47
C ALA A 70 -17.37 -20.93 -16.38
N HIS A 71 -17.35 -21.36 -15.11
CA HIS A 71 -17.76 -20.50 -13.99
C HIS A 71 -16.89 -19.25 -13.87
N TYR A 72 -15.56 -19.39 -13.96
CA TYR A 72 -14.64 -18.25 -13.86
C TYR A 72 -14.87 -17.19 -14.95
N TYR A 73 -14.95 -17.60 -16.22
CA TYR A 73 -15.16 -16.66 -17.32
C TYR A 73 -16.59 -16.06 -17.31
N ASN A 74 -17.60 -16.84 -16.91
CA ASN A 74 -18.96 -16.32 -16.73
C ASN A 74 -19.00 -15.26 -15.62
N ALA A 75 -18.38 -15.51 -14.46
CA ALA A 75 -18.30 -14.54 -13.38
C ALA A 75 -17.62 -13.25 -13.81
N THR A 76 -16.54 -13.36 -14.58
CA THR A 76 -15.80 -12.21 -15.11
C THR A 76 -16.64 -11.42 -16.12
N ALA A 77 -17.39 -12.10 -17.00
CA ALA A 77 -18.33 -11.45 -17.92
C ALA A 77 -19.43 -10.69 -17.15
N LEU A 78 -20.03 -11.31 -16.13
CA LEU A 78 -21.04 -10.69 -15.26
C LEU A 78 -20.50 -9.45 -14.55
N TYR A 79 -19.26 -9.49 -14.05
CA TYR A 79 -18.60 -8.33 -13.46
C TYR A 79 -18.54 -7.15 -14.45
N PHE A 80 -18.05 -7.37 -15.68
CA PHE A 80 -17.93 -6.29 -16.65
C PHE A 80 -19.29 -5.78 -17.15
N ILE A 81 -20.31 -6.64 -17.27
CA ILE A 81 -21.69 -6.23 -17.54
C ILE A 81 -22.17 -5.29 -16.42
N ALA A 82 -22.01 -5.67 -15.15
CA ALA A 82 -22.42 -4.87 -14.00
C ALA A 82 -21.66 -3.53 -13.94
N ARG A 83 -20.36 -3.56 -14.24
CA ARG A 83 -19.47 -2.41 -14.27
C ARG A 83 -19.87 -1.39 -15.34
N ILE A 84 -20.12 -1.84 -16.56
CA ILE A 84 -20.51 -0.97 -17.70
C ILE A 84 -21.91 -0.40 -17.47
N SER A 85 -22.85 -1.23 -17.03
CA SER A 85 -24.24 -0.83 -16.79
C SER A 85 -24.46 -0.05 -15.49
N LYS A 86 -23.44 0.04 -14.62
CA LYS A 86 -23.54 0.58 -13.25
C LYS A 86 -24.69 -0.07 -12.46
N ASN A 87 -24.85 -1.37 -12.62
CA ASN A 87 -25.94 -2.14 -12.01
C ASN A 87 -25.49 -2.86 -10.73
N LYS A 88 -26.04 -2.43 -9.59
CA LYS A 88 -25.76 -3.04 -8.28
C LYS A 88 -26.15 -4.52 -8.21
N ALA A 89 -27.32 -4.90 -8.72
CA ALA A 89 -27.77 -6.30 -8.69
C ALA A 89 -26.88 -7.20 -9.57
N GLY A 90 -26.34 -6.66 -10.66
CA GLY A 90 -25.37 -7.39 -11.49
C GLY A 90 -24.08 -7.73 -10.74
N PHE A 91 -23.65 -6.90 -9.78
CA PHE A 91 -22.51 -7.26 -8.91
C PHE A 91 -22.87 -8.36 -7.91
N ASP A 92 -24.13 -8.48 -7.47
CA ASP A 92 -24.57 -9.61 -6.65
C ASP A 92 -24.48 -10.93 -7.43
N ASP A 93 -24.89 -10.91 -8.70
CA ASP A 93 -24.76 -12.06 -9.60
C ASP A 93 -23.28 -12.43 -9.83
N ALA A 94 -22.42 -11.44 -10.09
CA ALA A 94 -20.98 -11.67 -10.27
C ALA A 94 -20.31 -12.23 -9.01
N ILE A 95 -20.66 -11.72 -7.82
CA ILE A 95 -20.15 -12.20 -6.53
C ILE A 95 -20.54 -13.67 -6.33
N ALA A 96 -21.80 -14.03 -6.55
CA ALA A 96 -22.27 -15.40 -6.41
C ALA A 96 -21.55 -16.35 -7.39
N GLU A 97 -21.38 -15.93 -8.64
CA GLU A 97 -20.69 -16.74 -9.65
C GLU A 97 -19.19 -16.89 -9.35
N PHE A 98 -18.51 -15.84 -8.85
CA PHE A 98 -17.11 -15.96 -8.43
C PHE A 98 -16.93 -16.89 -7.23
N GLN A 99 -17.88 -16.93 -6.29
CA GLN A 99 -17.86 -17.89 -5.18
C GLN A 99 -17.93 -19.33 -5.70
N GLU A 100 -18.76 -19.60 -6.70
CA GLU A 100 -18.87 -20.91 -7.32
C GLU A 100 -17.63 -21.25 -8.17
N ALA A 101 -17.04 -20.27 -8.86
CA ALA A 101 -15.77 -20.44 -9.58
C ALA A 101 -14.63 -20.82 -8.62
N VAL A 102 -14.49 -20.12 -7.49
CA VAL A 102 -13.47 -20.42 -6.46
C VAL A 102 -13.66 -21.83 -5.89
N ARG A 103 -14.91 -22.25 -5.64
CA ARG A 103 -15.25 -23.61 -5.18
C ARG A 103 -14.86 -24.65 -6.23
N SER A 104 -15.33 -24.48 -7.47
CA SER A 104 -15.10 -25.42 -8.57
C SER A 104 -13.61 -25.58 -8.89
N LEU A 105 -12.85 -24.48 -8.93
CA LEU A 105 -11.39 -24.52 -9.15
C LEU A 105 -10.66 -25.26 -8.02
N LYS A 106 -11.12 -25.09 -6.78
CA LYS A 106 -10.55 -25.81 -5.62
C LYS A 106 -10.88 -27.30 -5.68
N ASP A 107 -12.12 -27.66 -6.01
CA ASP A 107 -12.56 -29.06 -6.10
C ASP A 107 -11.82 -29.80 -7.24
N ALA A 108 -11.53 -29.11 -8.35
CA ALA A 108 -10.72 -29.61 -9.46
C ALA A 108 -9.19 -29.60 -9.19
N SER A 109 -8.75 -29.16 -8.00
CA SER A 109 -7.31 -28.99 -7.66
C SER A 109 -6.55 -28.01 -8.58
N LEU A 110 -7.25 -27.07 -9.22
CA LEU A 110 -6.72 -26.04 -10.11
C LEU A 110 -6.37 -24.77 -9.33
N LEU A 111 -5.39 -24.87 -8.42
CA LEU A 111 -4.98 -23.78 -7.53
C LEU A 111 -3.94 -22.84 -8.18
N GLY A 112 -4.22 -22.40 -9.42
CA GLY A 112 -3.33 -21.55 -10.22
C GLY A 112 -3.77 -20.09 -10.32
N ASP A 113 -3.47 -19.47 -11.46
CA ASP A 113 -3.69 -18.04 -11.74
C ASP A 113 -5.19 -17.68 -11.69
N GLU A 114 -6.05 -18.52 -12.27
CA GLU A 114 -7.50 -18.31 -12.31
C GLU A 114 -8.15 -18.43 -10.93
N TYR A 115 -7.65 -19.32 -10.06
CA TYR A 115 -8.13 -19.43 -8.68
C TYR A 115 -7.89 -18.14 -7.90
N LEU A 116 -6.67 -17.61 -7.99
CA LEU A 116 -6.29 -16.37 -7.32
C LEU A 116 -7.00 -15.15 -7.93
N LYS A 117 -7.13 -15.08 -9.26
CA LYS A 117 -7.90 -14.02 -9.94
C LYS A 117 -9.38 -14.07 -9.56
N ALA A 118 -9.98 -15.25 -9.43
CA ALA A 118 -11.37 -15.38 -9.00
C ALA A 118 -11.58 -14.80 -7.59
N LYS A 119 -10.68 -15.10 -6.63
CA LYS A 119 -10.72 -14.51 -5.28
C LYS A 119 -10.51 -12.99 -5.29
N TYR A 120 -9.55 -12.51 -6.08
CA TYR A 120 -9.31 -11.07 -6.24
C TYR A 120 -10.53 -10.34 -6.83
N MET A 121 -11.13 -10.89 -7.89
CA MET A 121 -12.30 -10.32 -8.55
C MET A 121 -13.56 -10.39 -7.69
N LEU A 122 -13.71 -11.43 -6.84
CA LEU A 122 -14.74 -11.48 -5.81
C LEU A 122 -14.64 -10.28 -4.87
N ALA A 123 -13.44 -9.98 -4.36
CA ALA A 123 -13.21 -8.83 -3.50
C ALA A 123 -13.45 -7.49 -4.23
N LEU A 124 -12.96 -7.38 -5.48
CA LEU A 124 -13.17 -6.21 -6.31
C LEU A 124 -14.65 -5.95 -6.61
N SER A 125 -15.44 -7.00 -6.84
CA SER A 125 -16.89 -6.91 -7.06
C SER A 125 -17.61 -6.32 -5.85
N SER A 126 -17.25 -6.76 -4.64
CA SER A 126 -17.78 -6.20 -3.38
C SER A 126 -17.43 -4.72 -3.23
N PHE A 127 -16.19 -4.34 -3.56
CA PHE A 127 -15.77 -2.94 -3.57
C PHE A 127 -16.55 -2.10 -4.59
N ARG A 128 -16.66 -2.54 -5.85
CA ARG A 128 -17.39 -1.80 -6.90
C ARG A 128 -18.87 -1.66 -6.59
N LYS A 129 -19.49 -2.68 -5.99
CA LYS A 129 -20.86 -2.60 -5.46
C LYS A 129 -21.00 -1.47 -4.44
N SER A 130 -20.04 -1.34 -3.52
CA SER A 130 -20.06 -0.28 -2.50
C SER A 130 -20.00 1.14 -3.10
N GLN A 131 -19.35 1.32 -4.26
CA GLN A 131 -19.27 2.61 -4.94
C GLN A 131 -20.62 3.06 -5.55
N LEU A 132 -21.56 2.14 -5.80
CA LEU A 132 -22.88 2.44 -6.34
C LEU A 132 -23.92 2.81 -5.25
N GLU A 133 -23.54 2.76 -3.97
CA GLU A 133 -24.43 3.10 -2.88
C GLU A 133 -24.54 4.61 -2.69
N ASN A 134 -25.75 5.10 -2.43
CA ASN A 134 -25.98 6.53 -2.18
C ASN A 134 -26.24 6.83 -0.70
N VAL A 135 -26.32 5.80 0.15
CA VAL A 135 -26.57 5.93 1.60
C VAL A 135 -25.28 5.60 2.34
N GLU A 136 -24.78 6.54 3.15
CA GLU A 136 -23.51 6.42 3.88
C GLU A 136 -23.44 5.16 4.76
N ARG A 137 -24.51 4.85 5.50
CA ARG A 137 -24.59 3.63 6.32
C ARG A 137 -24.45 2.35 5.46
N SER A 138 -25.06 2.34 4.27
CA SER A 138 -24.91 1.22 3.33
C SER A 138 -23.49 1.16 2.79
N LYS A 139 -22.89 2.29 2.41
CA LYS A 139 -21.47 2.36 1.97
C LYS A 139 -20.55 1.73 3.01
N ILE A 140 -20.67 2.12 4.29
CA ILE A 140 -19.84 1.58 5.38
C ILE A 140 -20.00 0.06 5.49
N LYS A 141 -21.24 -0.44 5.42
CA LYS A 141 -21.50 -1.89 5.47
C LYS A 141 -20.78 -2.62 4.34
N TRP A 142 -21.04 -2.23 3.09
CA TRP A 142 -20.49 -2.94 1.93
C TRP A 142 -18.98 -2.77 1.76
N LEU A 143 -18.42 -1.63 2.19
CA LEU A 143 -16.97 -1.46 2.29
C LEU A 143 -16.35 -2.38 3.34
N THR A 144 -17.05 -2.64 4.45
CA THR A 144 -16.61 -3.62 5.45
C THR A 144 -16.58 -5.03 4.86
N ASP A 145 -17.60 -5.40 4.08
CA ASP A 145 -17.63 -6.68 3.36
C ASP A 145 -16.47 -6.78 2.34
N ALA A 146 -16.17 -5.68 1.63
CA ALA A 146 -15.05 -5.62 0.68
C ALA A 146 -13.69 -5.75 1.36
N VAL A 147 -13.49 -5.10 2.51
CA VAL A 147 -12.27 -5.26 3.34
C VAL A 147 -12.07 -6.72 3.70
N SER A 148 -13.09 -7.38 4.26
CA SER A 148 -13.01 -8.80 4.62
C SER A 148 -12.63 -9.67 3.42
N ALA A 149 -13.23 -9.43 2.25
CA ALA A 149 -12.92 -10.19 1.04
C ALA A 149 -11.46 -9.99 0.56
N PHE A 150 -10.93 -8.77 0.63
CA PHE A 150 -9.53 -8.50 0.29
C PHE A 150 -8.55 -9.08 1.31
N GLU A 151 -8.89 -9.06 2.60
CA GLU A 151 -8.09 -9.70 3.65
C GLU A 151 -8.04 -11.21 3.47
N ASP A 152 -9.18 -11.84 3.18
CA ASP A 152 -9.27 -13.27 2.86
C ASP A 152 -8.48 -13.65 1.59
N PHE A 153 -8.44 -12.76 0.60
CA PHE A 153 -7.60 -12.93 -0.59
C PHE A 153 -6.11 -12.85 -0.24
N LEU A 154 -5.67 -11.79 0.46
CA LEU A 154 -4.27 -11.60 0.83
C LEU A 154 -3.76 -12.63 1.86
N ALA A 155 -4.67 -13.24 2.63
CA ALA A 155 -4.35 -14.29 3.59
C ALA A 155 -4.16 -15.68 2.95
N ASP A 156 -4.54 -15.86 1.68
CA ASP A 156 -4.55 -17.15 0.98
C ASP A 156 -3.18 -17.83 0.94
N SER A 157 -3.14 -19.14 1.20
CA SER A 157 -1.89 -19.91 1.27
C SER A 157 -1.22 -20.06 -0.10
N VAL A 158 -1.98 -20.14 -1.18
CA VAL A 158 -1.47 -20.24 -2.56
C VAL A 158 -0.78 -18.93 -2.94
N LEU A 159 -1.41 -17.79 -2.67
CA LEU A 159 -0.84 -16.47 -2.90
C LEU A 159 0.45 -16.24 -2.10
N LYS A 160 0.48 -16.67 -0.83
CA LYS A 160 1.66 -16.57 0.03
C LYS A 160 2.81 -17.46 -0.42
N ALA A 161 2.52 -18.69 -0.87
CA ALA A 161 3.54 -19.60 -1.39
C ALA A 161 4.13 -19.10 -2.72
N GLY A 162 3.28 -18.55 -3.61
CA GLY A 162 3.68 -17.97 -4.90
C GLY A 162 4.05 -16.48 -4.85
N LYS A 163 4.62 -15.99 -3.74
CA LYS A 163 4.84 -14.55 -3.51
C LYS A 163 5.67 -13.84 -4.61
N ASP A 164 6.55 -14.58 -5.28
CA ASP A 164 7.42 -14.07 -6.34
C ASP A 164 6.78 -14.23 -7.73
N GLU A 165 5.77 -15.12 -7.84
CA GLU A 165 5.01 -15.35 -9.07
C GLU A 165 3.83 -14.36 -9.20
N TYR A 166 3.13 -14.08 -8.10
CA TYR A 166 1.89 -13.30 -8.08
C TYR A 166 2.06 -11.88 -7.53
N VAL A 167 3.24 -11.28 -7.74
CA VAL A 167 3.59 -9.94 -7.20
C VAL A 167 2.53 -8.90 -7.57
N GLU A 168 2.18 -8.80 -8.86
CA GLU A 168 1.20 -7.81 -9.35
C GLU A 168 -0.18 -7.98 -8.70
N LEU A 169 -0.69 -9.21 -8.62
CA LEU A 169 -2.00 -9.48 -8.05
C LEU A 169 -2.03 -9.18 -6.54
N ARG A 170 -0.95 -9.50 -5.82
CA ARG A 170 -0.78 -9.17 -4.40
C ARG A 170 -0.71 -7.66 -4.19
N GLU A 171 0.07 -6.94 -4.99
CA GLU A 171 0.23 -5.49 -4.88
C GLU A 171 -1.09 -4.76 -5.19
N ASN A 172 -1.81 -5.17 -6.24
CA ASN A 172 -3.15 -4.65 -6.55
C ASN A 172 -4.16 -4.91 -5.43
N GLY A 173 -4.20 -6.15 -4.90
CA GLY A 173 -5.07 -6.48 -3.76
C GLY A 173 -4.74 -5.64 -2.51
N THR A 174 -3.45 -5.38 -2.28
CA THR A 174 -2.99 -4.52 -1.16
C THR A 174 -3.43 -3.07 -1.35
N PHE A 175 -3.37 -2.55 -2.59
CA PHE A 175 -3.80 -1.19 -2.90
C PHE A 175 -5.30 -1.01 -2.71
N PHE A 176 -6.11 -1.90 -3.28
CA PHE A 176 -7.56 -1.82 -3.13
C PHE A 176 -8.01 -2.03 -1.68
N LEU A 177 -7.34 -2.91 -0.92
CA LEU A 177 -7.57 -3.02 0.52
C LEU A 177 -7.26 -1.69 1.24
N GLY A 178 -6.12 -1.07 0.95
CA GLY A 178 -5.78 0.27 1.47
C GLY A 178 -6.83 1.32 1.10
N TYR A 179 -7.33 1.28 -0.13
CA TYR A 179 -8.37 2.19 -0.61
C TYR A 179 -9.73 1.96 0.07
N CYS A 180 -10.12 0.71 0.31
CA CYS A 180 -11.31 0.39 1.11
C CYS A 180 -11.19 0.90 2.55
N TYR A 181 -10.03 0.70 3.18
CA TYR A 181 -9.73 1.24 4.51
C TYR A 181 -9.80 2.77 4.53
N TYR A 182 -9.26 3.44 3.51
CA TYR A 182 -9.35 4.88 3.36
C TYR A 182 -10.81 5.35 3.32
N LEU A 183 -11.65 4.75 2.47
CA LEU A 183 -13.07 5.11 2.37
C LEU A 183 -13.84 4.83 3.67
N LEU A 184 -13.56 3.72 4.35
CA LEU A 184 -14.15 3.42 5.65
C LEU A 184 -13.79 4.49 6.68
N GLY A 185 -12.51 4.86 6.75
CA GLY A 185 -12.04 5.93 7.63
C GLY A 185 -12.69 7.27 7.31
N TYR A 186 -12.81 7.61 6.02
CA TYR A 186 -13.48 8.82 5.55
C TYR A 186 -14.95 8.89 5.99
N TYR A 187 -15.75 7.85 5.71
CA TYR A 187 -17.16 7.85 6.08
C TYR A 187 -17.38 7.74 7.59
N ARG A 188 -16.51 7.00 8.30
CA ARG A 188 -16.58 6.93 9.77
C ARG A 188 -16.17 8.24 10.45
N ALA A 189 -15.47 9.14 9.78
CA ALA A 189 -15.10 10.45 10.35
C ALA A 189 -16.32 11.29 10.74
N PHE A 190 -17.49 11.04 10.12
CA PHE A 190 -18.76 11.70 10.45
C PHE A 190 -19.65 10.88 11.39
N THR A 191 -19.12 9.80 11.97
CA THR A 191 -19.83 8.96 12.95
C THR A 191 -19.30 9.23 14.37
N PRO A 192 -20.01 8.80 15.43
CA PRO A 192 -19.58 9.05 16.81
C PRO A 192 -18.22 8.44 17.21
N SER A 193 -17.75 7.41 16.50
CA SER A 193 -16.49 6.72 16.82
C SER A 193 -15.33 7.22 15.94
N LEU A 194 -14.69 8.31 16.36
CA LEU A 194 -13.52 8.86 15.65
C LEU A 194 -12.27 7.97 15.78
N ALA A 195 -12.21 7.13 16.82
CA ALA A 195 -11.15 6.14 16.99
C ALA A 195 -11.16 5.10 15.86
N ASP A 196 -12.33 4.58 15.49
CA ASP A 196 -12.47 3.64 14.37
C ASP A 196 -12.10 4.31 13.04
N ALA A 197 -12.48 5.58 12.86
CA ALA A 197 -12.12 6.35 11.68
C ALA A 197 -10.59 6.46 11.55
N LYS A 198 -9.93 6.87 12.65
CA LYS A 198 -8.47 6.98 12.75
C LYS A 198 -7.80 5.64 12.43
N GLU A 199 -8.23 4.54 13.05
CA GLU A 199 -7.62 3.22 12.85
C GLU A 199 -7.69 2.78 11.39
N ASN A 200 -8.84 2.99 10.72
CA ASN A 200 -8.96 2.66 9.31
C ASN A 200 -8.04 3.50 8.42
N ILE A 201 -7.88 4.80 8.70
CA ILE A 201 -6.94 5.65 7.95
C ILE A 201 -5.47 5.22 8.20
N GLN A 202 -5.12 4.81 9.41
CA GLN A 202 -3.79 4.29 9.70
C GLN A 202 -3.51 2.98 8.94
N LYS A 203 -4.45 2.04 8.98
CA LYS A 203 -4.38 0.81 8.17
C LYS A 203 -4.23 1.13 6.67
N ALA A 204 -5.00 2.09 6.15
CA ALA A 204 -4.87 2.54 4.76
C ALA A 204 -3.46 3.05 4.46
N THR A 205 -2.93 3.94 5.32
CA THR A 205 -1.61 4.55 5.18
C THR A 205 -0.52 3.49 5.17
N GLU A 206 -0.54 2.54 6.10
CA GLU A 206 0.41 1.42 6.16
C GLU A 206 0.41 0.58 4.88
N ARG A 207 -0.77 0.30 4.29
CA ARG A 207 -0.86 -0.42 3.02
C ARG A 207 -0.24 0.39 1.88
N PHE A 208 -0.57 1.67 1.76
CA PHE A 208 -0.04 2.51 0.69
C PHE A 208 1.48 2.72 0.80
N GLU A 209 2.01 2.92 2.00
CA GLU A 209 3.46 3.05 2.22
C GLU A 209 4.21 1.76 1.87
N SER A 210 3.62 0.60 2.18
CA SER A 210 4.21 -0.71 1.79
C SER A 210 4.34 -0.89 0.28
N LEU A 211 3.55 -0.15 -0.52
CA LEU A 211 3.58 -0.16 -1.98
C LEU A 211 4.42 0.97 -2.58
N GLY A 212 5.15 1.74 -1.76
CA GLY A 212 6.01 2.83 -2.24
C GLY A 212 7.15 2.40 -3.17
N SER A 213 7.44 1.09 -3.20
CA SER A 213 8.38 0.41 -4.10
C SER A 213 7.72 -0.75 -4.87
N ALA A 214 6.42 -0.65 -5.19
CA ALA A 214 5.70 -1.66 -5.96
C ALA A 214 6.38 -1.93 -7.31
N SER A 215 6.19 -3.14 -7.84
CA SER A 215 6.76 -3.58 -9.12
C SER A 215 6.32 -2.73 -10.32
N GLN A 216 5.10 -2.19 -10.26
CA GLN A 216 4.56 -1.29 -11.27
C GLN A 216 4.70 0.18 -10.84
N GLU A 217 5.30 0.99 -11.70
CA GLU A 217 5.57 2.41 -11.41
C GLU A 217 4.30 3.22 -11.16
N ASN A 218 3.24 3.00 -11.95
CA ASN A 218 1.94 3.67 -11.78
C ASN A 218 1.31 3.33 -10.41
N LEU A 219 1.37 2.06 -10.00
CA LEU A 219 0.87 1.59 -8.71
C LEU A 219 1.67 2.19 -7.54
N ALA A 220 3.01 2.28 -7.66
CA ALA A 220 3.86 2.90 -6.66
C ALA A 220 3.56 4.40 -6.50
N ILE A 221 3.36 5.12 -7.62
CA ILE A 221 3.02 6.55 -7.62
C ILE A 221 1.61 6.78 -7.06
N ALA A 222 0.62 5.97 -7.49
CA ALA A 222 -0.75 6.04 -6.99
C ALA A 222 -0.84 5.73 -5.48
N SER A 223 -0.04 4.78 -5.00
CA SER A 223 0.04 4.45 -3.56
C SER A 223 0.60 5.62 -2.76
N LYS A 224 1.71 6.25 -3.21
CA LYS A 224 2.23 7.46 -2.57
C LYS A 224 1.22 8.61 -2.57
N PHE A 225 0.50 8.81 -3.68
CA PHE A 225 -0.58 9.78 -3.75
C PHE A 225 -1.64 9.51 -2.67
N MET A 226 -2.13 8.28 -2.55
CA MET A 226 -3.14 7.91 -1.56
C MET A 226 -2.64 7.95 -0.11
N SER A 227 -1.36 7.70 0.14
CA SER A 227 -0.73 7.96 1.45
C SER A 227 -0.83 9.45 1.82
N GLY A 228 -0.54 10.36 0.88
CA GLY A 228 -0.73 11.81 1.08
C GLY A 228 -2.19 12.19 1.41
N VAL A 229 -3.15 11.59 0.70
CA VAL A 229 -4.60 11.77 0.97
C VAL A 229 -4.97 11.24 2.37
N SER A 230 -4.36 10.13 2.80
CA SER A 230 -4.61 9.53 4.11
C SER A 230 -4.11 10.43 5.24
N HIS A 231 -2.90 10.98 5.13
CA HIS A 231 -2.38 11.98 6.08
C HIS A 231 -3.28 13.21 6.17
N TYR A 232 -3.73 13.76 5.04
CA TYR A 232 -4.68 14.87 5.05
C TYR A 232 -5.98 14.52 5.80
N THR A 233 -6.51 13.33 5.53
CA THR A 233 -7.77 12.85 6.14
C THR A 233 -7.61 12.63 7.64
N LEU A 234 -6.46 12.12 8.08
CA LEU A 234 -6.14 11.95 9.50
C LEU A 234 -6.07 13.31 10.22
N ALA A 235 -5.45 14.32 9.60
CA ALA A 235 -5.46 15.69 10.12
C ALA A 235 -6.90 16.22 10.28
N ARG A 236 -7.77 15.96 9.31
CA ARG A 236 -9.19 16.35 9.37
C ARG A 236 -9.97 15.60 10.45
N ILE A 237 -9.66 14.33 10.72
CA ILE A 237 -10.25 13.59 11.85
C ILE A 237 -9.84 14.27 13.17
N TYR A 238 -8.57 14.65 13.32
CA TYR A 238 -8.11 15.36 14.51
C TYR A 238 -8.79 16.72 14.68
N MET A 239 -9.03 17.45 13.59
CA MET A 239 -9.75 18.72 13.59
C MET A 239 -11.22 18.62 14.04
N ARG A 240 -11.84 17.42 13.96
CA ARG A 240 -13.23 17.24 14.39
C ARG A 240 -13.39 17.16 15.91
N VAL A 241 -12.31 16.90 16.64
CA VAL A 241 -12.35 16.80 18.10
C VAL A 241 -12.32 18.21 18.70
N PRO A 242 -13.27 18.58 19.57
CA PRO A 242 -13.13 19.79 20.36
C PRO A 242 -11.89 19.69 21.26
N GLU A 243 -11.13 20.77 21.43
CA GLU A 243 -9.87 20.76 22.17
C GLU A 243 -10.04 20.21 23.60
N GLU A 244 -11.15 20.54 24.26
CA GLU A 244 -11.49 20.07 25.60
C GLU A 244 -11.71 18.55 25.69
N LYS A 245 -11.99 17.89 24.56
CA LYS A 245 -12.16 16.43 24.46
C LYS A 245 -10.93 15.72 23.92
N TRP A 246 -9.91 16.44 23.43
CA TRP A 246 -8.73 15.85 22.79
C TRP A 246 -8.07 14.74 23.63
N GLN A 247 -7.86 15.01 24.92
CA GLN A 247 -7.24 14.04 25.84
C GLN A 247 -8.15 12.84 26.13
N SER A 248 -9.47 13.03 26.21
CA SER A 248 -10.42 11.93 26.44
C SER A 248 -10.59 11.04 25.21
N GLU A 249 -10.47 11.59 24.00
CA GLU A 249 -10.61 10.83 22.74
C GLU A 249 -9.36 9.97 22.42
N ARG A 250 -8.20 10.27 23.03
CA ARG A 250 -6.96 9.48 22.92
C ARG A 250 -6.50 9.21 21.47
N LEU A 251 -6.72 10.17 20.57
CA LEU A 251 -6.37 10.02 19.16
C LEU A 251 -4.86 10.17 18.88
N SER A 252 -4.12 10.93 19.70
CA SER A 252 -2.66 11.04 19.64
C SER A 252 -2.12 11.46 21.02
N THR A 253 -0.84 11.19 21.27
CA THR A 253 -0.12 11.65 22.47
C THR A 253 0.35 13.11 22.34
N ASP A 254 0.44 13.62 21.11
CA ASP A 254 0.81 15.01 20.85
C ASP A 254 -0.34 15.96 21.20
N PRO A 255 -0.06 17.24 21.52
CA PRO A 255 -1.08 18.28 21.51
C PRO A 255 -1.81 18.31 20.17
N GLN A 256 -3.12 18.58 20.18
CA GLN A 256 -3.97 18.51 18.99
C GLN A 256 -3.43 19.31 17.80
N SER A 257 -3.10 20.58 18.02
CA SER A 257 -2.55 21.46 16.98
C SER A 257 -1.26 20.90 16.37
N LYS A 258 -0.42 20.27 17.19
CA LYS A 258 0.83 19.66 16.74
C LYS A 258 0.60 18.37 15.94
N ALA A 259 -0.33 17.53 16.38
CA ALA A 259 -0.74 16.34 15.65
C ALA A 259 -1.26 16.72 14.25
N ILE A 260 -2.13 17.74 14.17
CA ILE A 260 -2.66 18.25 12.89
C ILE A 260 -1.53 18.80 12.00
N GLU A 261 -0.63 19.63 12.54
CA GLU A 261 0.50 20.22 11.80
C GLU A 261 1.42 19.14 11.23
N ASN A 262 1.72 18.09 12.00
CA ASN A 262 2.57 16.98 11.57
C ASN A 262 1.95 16.23 10.37
N GLU A 263 0.67 15.89 10.45
CA GLU A 263 -0.05 15.17 9.38
C GLU A 263 -0.17 16.01 8.10
N LEU A 264 -0.49 17.30 8.22
CA LEU A 264 -0.56 18.19 7.06
C LEU A 264 0.81 18.44 6.42
N THR A 265 1.87 18.53 7.23
CA THR A 265 3.24 18.67 6.72
C THR A 265 3.66 17.43 5.95
N ALA A 266 3.34 16.24 6.46
CA ALA A 266 3.58 14.97 5.77
C ALA A 266 2.82 14.91 4.44
N CYS A 267 1.53 15.25 4.45
CA CYS A 267 0.67 15.37 3.27
C CYS A 267 1.30 16.27 2.18
N VAL A 268 1.65 17.52 2.52
CA VAL A 268 2.23 18.47 1.55
C VAL A 268 3.53 17.95 0.96
N ARG A 269 4.43 17.42 1.80
CA ARG A 269 5.70 16.84 1.37
C ARG A 269 5.49 15.66 0.40
N ILE A 270 4.57 14.76 0.71
CA ILE A 270 4.25 13.60 -0.14
C ILE A 270 3.71 14.05 -1.49
N PHE A 271 2.77 14.99 -1.52
CA PHE A 271 2.25 15.47 -2.81
C PHE A 271 3.30 16.18 -3.65
N GLN A 272 4.21 16.95 -3.04
CA GLN A 272 5.35 17.55 -3.76
C GLN A 272 6.27 16.47 -4.37
N ASP A 273 6.55 15.39 -3.63
CA ASP A 273 7.29 14.23 -4.17
C ASP A 273 6.54 13.58 -5.34
N VAL A 274 5.23 13.36 -5.21
CA VAL A 274 4.40 12.80 -6.28
C VAL A 274 4.40 13.71 -7.51
N VAL A 275 4.29 15.03 -7.37
CA VAL A 275 4.35 15.97 -8.50
C VAL A 275 5.67 15.83 -9.26
N SER A 276 6.79 15.64 -8.55
CA SER A 276 8.10 15.48 -9.19
C SER A 276 8.26 14.17 -9.97
N LYS A 277 7.54 13.11 -9.58
CA LYS A 277 7.65 11.74 -10.14
C LYS A 277 6.55 11.38 -11.14
N SER A 278 5.43 12.10 -11.14
CA SER A 278 4.24 11.78 -11.94
C SER A 278 4.16 12.51 -13.28
N GLY A 279 5.29 13.01 -13.82
CA GLY A 279 5.29 13.80 -15.06
C GLY A 279 4.64 13.09 -16.26
N SER A 280 4.81 11.77 -16.37
CA SER A 280 4.19 10.90 -17.37
C SER A 280 2.73 10.51 -17.05
N TYR A 281 2.28 10.74 -15.82
CA TYR A 281 0.95 10.40 -15.31
C TYR A 281 0.12 11.67 -15.08
N GLN A 282 -0.31 12.32 -16.17
CA GLN A 282 -0.92 13.66 -16.15
C GLN A 282 -2.10 13.80 -15.16
N ASN A 283 -2.95 12.78 -15.02
CA ASN A 283 -4.07 12.81 -14.07
C ASN A 283 -3.61 12.81 -12.62
N ILE A 284 -2.67 11.94 -12.25
CA ILE A 284 -2.10 11.93 -10.90
C ILE A 284 -1.35 13.24 -10.64
N ASN A 285 -0.62 13.76 -11.64
CA ASN A 285 0.12 15.01 -11.50
C ASN A 285 -0.79 16.21 -11.19
N LYS A 286 -1.88 16.38 -11.95
CA LYS A 286 -2.82 17.50 -11.73
C LYS A 286 -3.52 17.37 -10.38
N LEU A 287 -3.92 16.16 -9.97
CA LEU A 287 -4.52 15.90 -8.66
C LEU A 287 -3.53 16.14 -7.51
N ALA A 288 -2.25 15.79 -7.67
CA ALA A 288 -1.23 16.00 -6.66
C ALA A 288 -0.95 17.49 -6.43
N LYS A 289 -0.94 18.30 -7.51
CA LYS A 289 -0.83 19.77 -7.40
C LYS A 289 -2.00 20.37 -6.62
N LEU A 290 -3.22 19.96 -6.94
CA LEU A 290 -4.42 20.37 -6.20
C LEU A 290 -4.29 20.03 -4.71
N ASN A 291 -3.96 18.78 -4.39
CA ASN A 291 -3.91 18.33 -3.00
C ASN A 291 -2.74 18.92 -2.21
N ALA A 292 -1.60 19.22 -2.85
CA ALA A 292 -0.52 19.97 -2.22
C ALA A 292 -0.99 21.37 -1.78
N GLY A 293 -1.71 22.08 -2.65
CA GLY A 293 -2.31 23.38 -2.33
C GLY A 293 -3.37 23.28 -1.23
N VAL A 294 -4.22 22.25 -1.26
CA VAL A 294 -5.20 21.97 -0.20
C VAL A 294 -4.53 21.71 1.15
N GLY A 295 -3.46 20.91 1.18
CA GLY A 295 -2.68 20.67 2.40
C GLY A 295 -2.05 21.94 2.97
N GLN A 296 -1.54 22.82 2.09
CA GLN A 296 -1.01 24.13 2.46
C GLN A 296 -2.07 25.09 3.02
N VAL A 297 -3.27 25.13 2.43
CA VAL A 297 -4.42 25.85 3.01
C VAL A 297 -4.79 25.26 4.37
N GLY A 298 -4.76 23.93 4.50
CA GLY A 298 -4.93 23.22 5.77
C GLY A 298 -3.94 23.67 6.84
N LEU A 299 -2.65 23.82 6.52
CA LEU A 299 -1.63 24.33 7.45
C LEU A 299 -1.94 25.77 7.90
N GLY A 300 -2.52 26.57 7.01
CA GLY A 300 -3.05 27.89 7.35
C GLY A 300 -4.08 27.86 8.48
N SER A 301 -4.93 26.82 8.52
CA SER A 301 -5.96 26.66 9.56
C SER A 301 -5.41 26.34 10.95
N VAL A 302 -4.12 26.00 11.06
CA VAL A 302 -3.39 25.82 12.34
C VAL A 302 -2.33 26.90 12.57
N GLY A 303 -2.42 28.00 11.82
CA GLY A 303 -1.63 29.22 12.05
C GLY A 303 -0.35 29.35 11.22
N ASP A 304 -0.13 28.52 10.20
CA ASP A 304 0.99 28.71 9.25
C ASP A 304 0.61 29.68 8.12
N LYS A 305 0.92 30.96 8.31
CA LYS A 305 0.63 32.03 7.35
C LYS A 305 1.37 31.88 6.02
N ASN A 306 2.60 31.36 6.04
CA ASN A 306 3.41 31.21 4.84
C ASN A 306 2.87 30.07 3.98
N ALA A 307 2.55 28.93 4.61
CA ALA A 307 1.89 27.83 3.92
C ALA A 307 0.56 28.26 3.31
N LEU A 308 -0.28 29.01 4.05
CA LEU A 308 -1.54 29.54 3.52
C LEU A 308 -1.33 30.39 2.26
N THR A 309 -0.38 31.33 2.32
CA THR A 309 -0.06 32.22 1.19
C THR A 309 0.41 31.42 -0.03
N ASN A 310 1.31 30.45 0.18
CA ASN A 310 1.81 29.58 -0.87
C ASN A 310 0.72 28.69 -1.46
N GLY A 311 -0.17 28.16 -0.62
CA GLY A 311 -1.31 27.34 -1.03
C GLY A 311 -2.29 28.12 -1.91
N ILE A 312 -2.65 29.33 -1.50
CA ILE A 312 -3.50 30.22 -2.31
C ILE A 312 -2.85 30.50 -3.67
N SER A 313 -1.55 30.84 -3.70
CA SER A 313 -0.83 31.09 -4.96
C SER A 313 -0.82 29.86 -5.87
N GLY A 314 -0.41 28.70 -5.34
CA GLY A 314 -0.30 27.48 -6.13
C GLY A 314 -1.65 26.98 -6.65
N LEU A 315 -2.75 27.17 -5.90
CA LEU A 315 -4.10 26.86 -6.35
C LEU A 315 -4.58 27.83 -7.44
N MET A 316 -4.24 29.12 -7.34
CA MET A 316 -4.55 30.11 -8.38
C MET A 316 -3.85 29.80 -9.71
N ASP A 317 -2.67 29.19 -9.68
CA ASP A 317 -1.90 28.80 -10.88
C ASP A 317 -2.54 27.63 -11.64
N ILE A 318 -3.35 26.80 -10.96
CA ILE A 318 -4.00 25.62 -11.55
C ILE A 318 -5.51 25.80 -11.78
N ARG A 319 -6.05 27.00 -11.55
CA ARG A 319 -7.49 27.29 -11.64
C ARG A 319 -8.09 27.05 -13.04
N ASP A 320 -7.26 27.14 -14.07
CA ASP A 320 -7.70 26.99 -15.47
C ASP A 320 -7.51 25.54 -15.97
N ILE A 321 -7.01 24.62 -15.13
CA ILE A 321 -6.85 23.21 -15.48
C ILE A 321 -8.22 22.52 -15.46
N LYS A 322 -8.56 21.90 -16.60
CA LYS A 322 -9.80 21.12 -16.76
C LYS A 322 -9.97 20.06 -15.64
N ASP A 323 -11.21 19.87 -15.21
CA ASP A 323 -11.67 18.92 -14.17
C ASP A 323 -11.31 19.30 -12.71
N ILE A 324 -10.20 20.01 -12.48
CA ILE A 324 -9.76 20.38 -11.11
C ILE A 324 -9.86 21.88 -10.80
N GLY A 325 -9.99 22.73 -11.82
CA GLY A 325 -9.96 24.18 -11.69
C GLY A 325 -11.02 24.75 -10.73
N ASP A 326 -12.26 24.28 -10.85
CA ASP A 326 -13.36 24.74 -9.99
C ASP A 326 -13.13 24.38 -8.52
N GLU A 327 -12.57 23.19 -8.25
CA GLU A 327 -12.19 22.80 -6.89
C GLU A 327 -11.01 23.67 -6.40
N ALA A 328 -10.03 23.98 -7.26
CA ALA A 328 -8.93 24.89 -6.90
C ALA A 328 -9.45 26.28 -6.51
N VAL A 329 -10.41 26.85 -7.24
CA VAL A 329 -11.02 28.15 -6.91
C VAL A 329 -11.79 28.08 -5.58
N MET A 330 -12.53 26.99 -5.32
CA MET A 330 -13.16 26.77 -4.02
C MET A 330 -12.15 26.78 -2.88
N ARG A 331 -10.98 26.16 -3.08
CA ARG A 331 -9.91 26.12 -2.07
C ARG A 331 -9.17 27.43 -1.91
N VAL A 332 -9.08 28.25 -2.96
CA VAL A 332 -8.65 29.65 -2.86
C VAL A 332 -9.62 30.44 -1.98
N ALA A 333 -10.93 30.25 -2.15
CA ALA A 333 -11.95 30.90 -1.33
C ALA A 333 -11.82 30.50 0.15
N ASP A 334 -11.63 29.21 0.44
CA ASP A 334 -11.32 28.70 1.79
C ASP A 334 -10.04 29.37 2.35
N GLY A 335 -9.01 29.53 1.53
CA GLY A 335 -7.79 30.21 1.94
C GLY A 335 -8.03 31.68 2.31
N GLN A 336 -8.81 32.41 1.52
CA GLN A 336 -9.21 33.79 1.83
C GLN A 336 -10.03 33.87 3.12
N LEU A 337 -10.94 32.92 3.34
CA LEU A 337 -11.69 32.82 4.58
C LEU A 337 -10.76 32.64 5.79
N LEU A 338 -9.79 31.73 5.72
CA LEU A 338 -8.80 31.56 6.78
C LEU A 338 -7.95 32.82 7.00
N GLN A 339 -7.62 33.55 5.92
CA GLN A 339 -6.96 34.85 6.01
C GLN A 339 -7.81 35.83 6.84
N TYR A 340 -9.12 35.90 6.61
CA TYR A 340 -10.05 36.72 7.39
C TYR A 340 -10.21 36.23 8.83
N LEU A 341 -10.33 34.92 9.06
CA LEU A 341 -10.59 34.34 10.38
C LEU A 341 -9.37 34.45 11.31
N ILE A 342 -8.16 34.27 10.78
CA ILE A 342 -6.92 34.15 11.58
C ILE A 342 -6.02 35.38 11.42
N PHE A 343 -5.76 35.80 10.18
CA PHE A 343 -4.64 36.70 9.84
C PHE A 343 -5.07 38.13 9.47
N GLY A 344 -6.30 38.53 9.80
CA GLY A 344 -6.79 39.90 9.59
C GLY A 344 -7.12 40.26 8.13
N GLY A 345 -7.40 39.27 7.28
CA GLY A 345 -7.91 39.48 5.93
C GLY A 345 -9.23 40.27 5.90
N SER A 346 -9.56 40.86 4.74
CA SER A 346 -10.76 41.69 4.59
C SER A 346 -12.00 40.85 4.26
N GLU A 347 -13.17 41.34 4.70
CA GLU A 347 -14.47 40.74 4.35
C GLU A 347 -14.70 40.72 2.83
N GLN A 348 -14.33 41.80 2.13
CA GLN A 348 -14.50 41.93 0.68
C GLN A 348 -13.71 40.87 -0.12
N ALA A 349 -12.51 40.50 0.34
CA ALA A 349 -11.71 39.47 -0.32
C ALA A 349 -12.41 38.10 -0.26
N VAL A 350 -13.04 37.79 0.88
CA VAL A 350 -13.75 36.52 1.08
C VAL A 350 -15.04 36.48 0.26
N THR A 351 -15.88 37.51 0.40
CA THR A 351 -17.19 37.55 -0.27
C THR A 351 -17.06 37.65 -1.79
N GLY A 352 -16.04 38.35 -2.30
CA GLY A 352 -15.74 38.45 -3.72
C GLY A 352 -15.50 37.09 -4.37
N VAL A 353 -14.60 36.27 -3.80
CA VAL A 353 -14.27 34.96 -4.38
C VAL A 353 -15.44 33.98 -4.23
N TYR A 354 -16.08 33.91 -3.04
CA TYR A 354 -17.22 33.00 -2.85
C TYR A 354 -18.41 33.31 -3.76
N SER A 355 -18.68 34.58 -4.05
CA SER A 355 -19.77 34.97 -4.95
C SER A 355 -19.64 34.38 -6.37
N GLY A 356 -18.41 34.23 -6.87
CA GLY A 356 -18.13 33.70 -8.20
C GLY A 356 -18.39 32.19 -8.34
N ILE A 357 -18.46 31.46 -7.22
CA ILE A 357 -18.58 29.99 -7.21
C ILE A 357 -19.85 29.48 -6.50
N ALA A 358 -20.64 30.36 -5.91
CA ALA A 358 -21.80 30.01 -5.09
C ALA A 358 -22.91 29.26 -5.84
N SER A 359 -23.01 29.43 -7.16
CA SER A 359 -23.96 28.68 -7.99
C SER A 359 -23.61 27.18 -8.07
N LYS A 360 -22.32 26.83 -7.96
CA LYS A 360 -21.81 25.47 -8.05
C LYS A 360 -21.59 24.84 -6.67
N TYR A 361 -21.19 25.64 -5.68
CA TYR A 361 -20.87 25.20 -4.33
C TYR A 361 -21.75 25.92 -3.30
N PRO A 362 -22.85 25.30 -2.82
CA PRO A 362 -23.77 25.92 -1.87
C PRO A 362 -23.08 26.43 -0.59
N GLU A 363 -21.99 25.78 -0.15
CA GLU A 363 -21.22 26.18 1.04
C GLU A 363 -20.63 27.59 0.94
N ALA A 364 -20.44 28.12 -0.27
CA ALA A 364 -20.05 29.51 -0.46
C ALA A 364 -21.07 30.48 0.19
N TYR A 365 -22.37 30.18 0.12
CA TYR A 365 -23.40 30.94 0.82
C TYR A 365 -23.28 30.79 2.34
N TYR A 366 -23.02 29.58 2.84
CA TYR A 366 -22.85 29.35 4.27
C TYR A 366 -21.68 30.17 4.85
N TRP A 367 -20.51 30.11 4.22
CA TRP A 367 -19.34 30.85 4.67
C TRP A 367 -19.49 32.36 4.49
N THR A 368 -20.11 32.80 3.39
CA THR A 368 -20.46 34.23 3.20
C THR A 368 -21.42 34.71 4.29
N GLY A 369 -22.40 33.90 4.66
CA GLY A 369 -23.31 34.18 5.78
C GLY A 369 -22.57 34.34 7.11
N TRP A 370 -21.56 33.50 7.36
CA TRP A 370 -20.68 33.62 8.52
C TRP A 370 -19.90 34.93 8.55
N VAL A 371 -19.30 35.34 7.43
CA VAL A 371 -18.55 36.60 7.35
C VAL A 371 -19.46 37.78 7.71
N TYR A 372 -20.66 37.85 7.13
CA TYR A 372 -21.63 38.91 7.45
C TYR A 372 -22.14 38.83 8.90
N PHE A 373 -22.36 37.62 9.43
CA PHE A 373 -22.75 37.42 10.83
C PHE A 373 -21.67 37.88 11.82
N ILE A 374 -20.40 37.61 11.51
CA ILE A 374 -19.24 38.11 12.27
C ILE A 374 -19.22 39.64 12.22
N GLY A 375 -19.41 40.23 11.03
CA GLY A 375 -19.46 41.67 10.81
C GLY A 375 -20.70 42.37 11.39
N GLY A 376 -21.72 41.62 11.83
CA GLY A 376 -22.98 42.18 12.36
C GLY A 376 -23.98 42.64 11.30
N ASN A 377 -23.78 42.28 10.03
CA ASN A 377 -24.72 42.54 8.94
C ASN A 377 -25.76 41.41 8.83
N PHE A 378 -26.76 41.47 9.70
CA PHE A 378 -27.74 40.37 9.85
C PHE A 378 -28.63 40.15 8.61
N ASP A 379 -28.90 41.18 7.81
CA ASP A 379 -29.70 41.04 6.58
C ASP A 379 -28.98 40.19 5.53
N GLN A 380 -27.70 40.49 5.31
CA GLN A 380 -26.87 39.71 4.40
C GLN A 380 -26.62 38.31 4.95
N ALA A 381 -26.41 38.17 6.26
CA ALA A 381 -26.26 36.86 6.89
C ALA A 381 -27.52 35.98 6.69
N LEU A 382 -28.71 36.51 6.99
CA LEU A 382 -29.99 35.82 6.82
C LEU A 382 -30.23 35.40 5.37
N SER A 383 -29.98 36.29 4.40
CA SER A 383 -30.15 35.99 2.98
C SER A 383 -29.26 34.82 2.55
N ASN A 384 -27.98 34.85 2.96
CA ASN A 384 -27.01 33.82 2.62
C ASN A 384 -27.30 32.47 3.28
N PHE A 385 -27.61 32.42 4.58
CA PHE A 385 -27.96 31.16 5.25
C PHE A 385 -29.24 30.52 4.67
N ASN A 386 -30.25 31.31 4.31
CA ASN A 386 -31.44 30.78 3.65
C ASN A 386 -31.13 30.25 2.23
N ASN A 387 -30.29 30.96 1.47
CA ASN A 387 -29.83 30.50 0.16
C ASN A 387 -29.07 29.17 0.25
N PHE A 388 -28.21 29.01 1.27
CA PHE A 388 -27.55 27.75 1.56
C PHE A 388 -28.56 26.62 1.81
N ILE A 389 -29.47 26.78 2.78
CA ILE A 389 -30.46 25.75 3.16
C ILE A 389 -31.33 25.31 1.98
N SER A 390 -31.69 26.23 1.08
CA SER A 390 -32.49 25.90 -0.11
C SER A 390 -31.74 25.10 -1.18
N ARG A 391 -30.41 24.95 -1.08
CA ARG A 391 -29.53 24.40 -2.12
C ARG A 391 -28.67 23.23 -1.65
N ILE A 392 -28.69 22.86 -0.38
CA ILE A 392 -27.89 21.75 0.13
C ILE A 392 -28.35 20.39 -0.41
N PRO A 393 -27.41 19.48 -0.72
CA PRO A 393 -27.72 18.07 -0.92
C PRO A 393 -28.35 17.45 0.33
N ARG A 394 -29.33 16.54 0.13
CA ARG A 394 -29.96 15.78 1.22
C ARG A 394 -29.26 14.43 1.39
N GLY A 395 -29.09 13.97 2.63
CA GLY A 395 -28.64 12.60 2.95
C GLY A 395 -27.19 12.44 3.39
N GLU A 396 -26.39 13.52 3.46
CA GLU A 396 -25.04 13.49 4.02
C GLU A 396 -25.01 14.11 5.42
N THR A 397 -24.43 13.41 6.40
CA THR A 397 -24.34 13.87 7.80
C THR A 397 -23.72 15.25 7.93
N ARG A 398 -22.66 15.53 7.16
CA ARG A 398 -21.98 16.84 7.13
C ARG A 398 -22.94 17.99 6.82
N TYR A 399 -23.83 17.85 5.82
CA TYR A 399 -24.77 18.91 5.49
C TYR A 399 -25.84 19.09 6.57
N LEU A 400 -26.19 18.03 7.32
CA LEU A 400 -27.09 18.14 8.47
C LEU A 400 -26.45 18.95 9.62
N GLU A 401 -25.14 18.75 9.87
CA GLU A 401 -24.36 19.56 10.82
C GLU A 401 -24.35 21.05 10.42
N LEU A 402 -24.06 21.34 9.14
CA LEU A 402 -24.06 22.72 8.62
C LEU A 402 -25.46 23.34 8.58
N GLU A 403 -26.50 22.56 8.25
CA GLU A 403 -27.90 23.03 8.25
C GLU A 403 -28.37 23.40 9.67
N ALA A 404 -28.06 22.55 10.67
CA ALA A 404 -28.37 22.80 12.07
C ALA A 404 -27.68 24.08 12.56
N ASP A 405 -26.38 24.27 12.26
CA ASP A 405 -25.68 25.50 12.59
C ASP A 405 -26.28 26.71 11.85
N ALA A 406 -26.55 26.62 10.54
CA ALA A 406 -27.15 27.71 9.77
C ALA A 406 -28.51 28.14 10.35
N LYS A 407 -29.35 27.18 10.80
CA LYS A 407 -30.60 27.49 11.50
C LYS A 407 -30.37 28.21 12.83
N PHE A 408 -29.36 27.79 13.59
CA PHE A 408 -28.95 28.50 14.79
C PHE A 408 -28.49 29.94 14.49
N ARG A 409 -27.69 30.16 13.44
CA ARG A 409 -27.27 31.51 13.02
C ARG A 409 -28.40 32.37 12.51
N ILE A 410 -29.38 31.77 11.83
CA ILE A 410 -30.63 32.46 11.44
C ILE A 410 -31.38 32.93 12.69
N ALA A 411 -31.54 32.06 13.70
CA ALA A 411 -32.20 32.41 14.95
C ALA A 411 -31.45 33.54 15.70
N GLU A 412 -30.12 33.45 15.80
CA GLU A 412 -29.29 34.52 16.39
C GLU A 412 -29.39 35.83 15.60
N SER A 413 -29.44 35.77 14.27
CA SER A 413 -29.58 36.96 13.43
C SER A 413 -30.94 37.64 13.64
N PHE A 414 -32.03 36.87 13.67
CA PHE A 414 -33.36 37.38 13.99
C PHE A 414 -33.43 37.96 15.41
N PHE A 415 -32.85 37.25 16.39
CA PHE A 415 -32.82 37.69 17.77
C PHE A 415 -32.11 39.04 17.91
N TRP A 416 -30.85 39.14 17.45
CA TRP A 416 -30.08 40.36 17.61
C TRP A 416 -30.61 41.53 16.79
N LYS A 417 -31.14 41.27 15.59
CA LYS A 417 -31.82 42.28 14.80
C LYS A 417 -33.09 42.77 15.50
N GLY A 418 -33.91 41.84 16.01
CA GLY A 418 -35.12 42.14 16.78
C GLY A 418 -34.85 42.95 18.04
N VAL A 419 -33.78 42.63 18.78
CA VAL A 419 -33.33 43.40 19.95
C VAL A 419 -32.91 44.82 19.57
N LYS A 420 -32.08 44.97 18.53
CA LYS A 420 -31.54 46.27 18.09
C LYS A 420 -32.62 47.21 17.55
N GLU A 421 -33.55 46.65 16.79
CA GLU A 421 -34.67 47.37 16.15
C GLU A 421 -35.92 47.47 17.04
N VAL A 422 -35.91 46.84 18.22
CA VAL A 422 -37.07 46.75 19.12
C VAL A 422 -38.29 46.16 18.38
N ASN A 423 -38.07 45.06 17.67
CA ASN A 423 -39.05 44.45 16.75
C ASN A 423 -39.47 43.06 17.25
N ILE A 424 -40.68 42.98 17.81
CA ILE A 424 -41.26 41.76 18.39
C ILE A 424 -41.48 40.68 17.34
N THR A 425 -41.83 41.02 16.11
CA THR A 425 -42.04 40.03 15.04
C THR A 425 -40.75 39.28 14.72
N LEU A 426 -39.61 39.96 14.69
CA LEU A 426 -38.30 39.31 14.50
C LEU A 426 -37.95 38.43 15.71
N LEU A 427 -38.28 38.86 16.92
CA LEU A 427 -38.09 38.04 18.14
C LEU A 427 -38.98 36.79 18.14
N ASP A 428 -40.22 36.88 17.66
CA ASP A 428 -41.12 35.72 17.53
C ASP A 428 -40.62 34.73 16.47
N GLN A 429 -40.06 35.24 15.35
CA GLN A 429 -39.38 34.40 14.36
C GLN A 429 -38.18 33.67 14.98
N ALA A 430 -37.34 34.37 15.74
CA ALA A 430 -36.23 33.75 16.47
C ALA A 430 -36.73 32.67 17.46
N LYS A 431 -37.77 32.97 18.23
CA LYS A 431 -38.40 32.07 19.20
C LYS A 431 -38.87 30.77 18.56
N SER A 432 -39.52 30.86 17.40
CA SER A 432 -39.97 29.68 16.65
C SER A 432 -38.80 28.77 16.29
N VAL A 433 -37.71 29.34 15.77
CA VAL A 433 -36.52 28.56 15.37
C VAL A 433 -35.81 27.97 16.60
N TYR A 434 -35.57 28.74 17.67
CA TYR A 434 -34.95 28.22 18.88
C TYR A 434 -35.74 27.07 19.51
N THR A 435 -37.07 27.15 19.50
CA THR A 435 -37.95 26.07 20.00
C THR A 435 -37.71 24.77 19.23
N ALA A 436 -37.53 24.85 17.92
CA ALA A 436 -37.21 23.67 17.09
C ALA A 436 -35.80 23.13 17.34
N LEU A 437 -34.82 24.00 17.64
CA LEU A 437 -33.43 23.61 17.88
C LEU A 437 -33.23 22.89 19.22
N VAL A 438 -33.98 23.27 20.27
CA VAL A 438 -33.83 22.69 21.63
C VAL A 438 -34.70 21.45 21.87
N SER A 439 -35.57 21.08 20.92
CA SER A 439 -36.42 19.90 21.03
C SER A 439 -35.57 18.62 20.93
N PRO A 440 -35.47 17.76 21.95
CA PRO A 440 -34.61 16.57 21.91
C PRO A 440 -34.98 15.56 20.82
N GLN A 441 -36.25 15.52 20.42
CA GLN A 441 -36.75 14.71 19.30
C GLN A 441 -36.76 15.49 17.97
N GLY A 442 -36.29 16.74 17.97
CA GLY A 442 -36.23 17.62 16.82
C GLY A 442 -35.12 17.24 15.85
N GLN A 443 -35.34 17.50 14.57
CA GLN A 443 -34.44 17.11 13.47
C GLN A 443 -33.01 17.69 13.55
N TYR A 444 -32.79 18.75 14.33
CA TYR A 444 -31.50 19.45 14.42
C TYR A 444 -30.71 19.12 15.70
N TYR A 445 -31.38 18.63 16.75
CA TYR A 445 -30.83 18.58 18.11
C TYR A 445 -29.54 17.76 18.21
N SER A 446 -29.49 16.60 17.53
CA SER A 446 -28.33 15.70 17.53
C SER A 446 -27.10 16.26 16.81
N TYR A 447 -27.25 17.32 16.02
CA TYR A 447 -26.19 17.91 15.20
C TYR A 447 -25.67 19.24 15.77
N LEU A 448 -26.30 19.75 16.84
CA LEU A 448 -25.89 20.95 17.54
C LEU A 448 -24.88 20.62 18.63
N THR A 449 -23.96 21.55 18.86
CA THR A 449 -23.08 21.52 20.03
C THR A 449 -23.89 21.81 21.31
N SER A 450 -23.38 21.32 22.45
CA SER A 450 -24.01 21.60 23.76
C SER A 450 -24.11 23.10 24.06
N GLU A 451 -23.17 23.91 23.56
CA GLU A 451 -23.19 25.36 23.71
C GLU A 451 -24.30 26.01 22.87
N GLN A 452 -24.52 25.55 21.63
CA GLN A 452 -25.65 26.04 20.80
C GLN A 452 -27.00 25.72 21.43
N ILE A 453 -27.17 24.52 21.99
CA ILE A 453 -28.39 24.13 22.69
C ILE A 453 -28.60 25.03 23.92
N ARG A 454 -27.58 25.19 24.77
CA ARG A 454 -27.64 26.04 25.97
C ARG A 454 -27.97 27.48 25.63
N ARG A 455 -27.31 28.05 24.61
CA ARG A 455 -27.61 29.41 24.12
C ARG A 455 -29.04 29.52 23.62
N SER A 456 -29.50 28.56 22.82
CA SER A 456 -30.88 28.55 22.32
C SER A 456 -31.91 28.53 23.45
N THR A 457 -31.70 27.70 24.48
CA THR A 457 -32.54 27.68 25.69
C THR A 457 -32.53 29.01 26.41
N THR A 458 -31.36 29.65 26.51
CA THR A 458 -31.21 30.96 27.17
C THR A 458 -31.95 32.04 26.40
N ARG A 459 -31.86 32.05 25.07
CA ARG A 459 -32.52 33.05 24.22
C ARG A 459 -34.05 32.95 24.29
N LEU A 460 -34.62 31.76 24.46
CA LEU A 460 -36.07 31.58 24.57
C LEU A 460 -36.72 32.38 25.70
N PHE A 461 -36.11 32.39 26.90
CA PHE A 461 -36.66 33.18 28.00
C PHE A 461 -36.34 34.68 27.86
N LEU A 462 -35.16 35.02 27.32
CA LEU A 462 -34.75 36.42 27.10
C LEU A 462 -35.65 37.14 26.10
N ILE A 463 -36.20 36.44 25.10
CA ILE A 463 -37.17 36.99 24.15
C ILE A 463 -38.41 37.52 24.88
N ASN A 464 -38.91 36.79 25.89
CA ASN A 464 -40.06 37.25 26.68
C ASN A 464 -39.70 38.49 27.51
N VAL A 465 -38.49 38.52 28.09
CA VAL A 465 -38.00 39.68 28.85
C VAL A 465 -37.89 40.92 27.96
N GLU A 466 -37.26 40.81 26.78
CA GLU A 466 -37.16 41.90 25.82
C GLU A 466 -38.52 42.38 25.30
N GLY A 467 -39.44 41.45 25.04
CA GLY A 467 -40.81 41.77 24.62
C GLY A 467 -41.59 42.59 25.65
N MET A 468 -41.25 42.50 26.94
CA MET A 468 -41.85 43.30 28.02
C MET A 468 -41.13 44.63 28.23
N LEU A 469 -39.80 44.65 28.07
CA LEU A 469 -39.02 45.88 28.22
C LEU A 469 -39.26 46.84 27.05
N GLN A 470 -39.39 46.35 25.81
CA GLN A 470 -39.67 47.14 24.60
C GLN A 470 -38.76 48.39 24.45
N GLY A 471 -37.49 48.27 24.83
CA GLY A 471 -36.53 49.39 24.79
C GLY A 471 -36.75 50.48 25.84
N ASN A 472 -37.63 50.27 26.82
CA ASN A 472 -37.87 51.21 27.91
C ASN A 472 -36.61 51.36 28.80
N PRO A 473 -36.18 52.60 29.11
CA PRO A 473 -34.98 52.84 29.91
C PRO A 473 -35.16 52.58 31.42
N ASP A 474 -36.38 52.38 31.92
CA ASP A 474 -36.63 52.18 33.34
C ASP A 474 -36.19 50.78 33.80
N VAL A 475 -35.03 50.73 34.47
CA VAL A 475 -34.46 49.49 35.02
C VAL A 475 -35.35 48.80 36.04
N LYS A 476 -36.34 49.49 36.64
CA LYS A 476 -37.28 48.86 37.58
C LYS A 476 -38.22 47.88 36.89
N LEU A 477 -38.46 48.03 35.58
CA LEU A 477 -39.27 47.10 34.80
C LEU A 477 -38.62 45.73 34.65
N PHE A 478 -37.30 45.62 34.87
CA PHE A 478 -36.58 44.36 34.85
C PHE A 478 -37.18 43.33 35.80
N ASP A 479 -37.48 43.75 37.03
CA ASP A 479 -38.04 42.89 38.08
C ASP A 479 -39.39 42.29 37.64
N ALA A 480 -40.26 43.12 37.06
CA ALA A 480 -41.56 42.72 36.54
C ALA A 480 -41.42 41.79 35.33
N ALA A 481 -40.49 42.08 34.42
CA ALA A 481 -40.24 41.27 33.23
C ALA A 481 -39.70 39.87 33.60
N MET A 482 -38.79 39.76 34.57
CA MET A 482 -38.29 38.48 35.06
C MET A 482 -39.41 37.66 35.72
N THR A 483 -40.23 38.30 36.56
CA THR A 483 -41.37 37.65 37.22
C THR A 483 -42.37 37.10 36.21
N ALA A 484 -42.70 37.87 35.19
CA ALA A 484 -43.65 37.47 34.16
C ALA A 484 -43.08 36.44 33.17
N ALA A 485 -41.76 36.30 33.10
CA ALA A 485 -41.09 35.15 32.47
C ALA A 485 -41.07 33.89 33.35
N GLY A 486 -41.68 33.94 34.54
CA GLY A 486 -41.76 32.83 35.49
C GLY A 486 -40.52 32.64 36.37
N LEU A 487 -39.64 33.65 36.45
CA LEU A 487 -38.37 33.56 37.17
C LEU A 487 -38.43 34.34 38.50
N SER A 488 -38.04 33.69 39.60
CA SER A 488 -38.09 34.29 40.94
C SER A 488 -36.82 33.99 41.75
N LEU A 489 -36.43 34.93 42.61
CA LEU A 489 -35.31 34.71 43.54
C LEU A 489 -35.82 34.11 44.86
N PRO A 490 -35.05 33.22 45.51
CA PRO A 490 -33.67 32.83 45.18
C PRO A 490 -33.52 31.66 44.18
N SER A 491 -34.59 30.96 43.82
CA SER A 491 -34.53 29.71 43.03
C SER A 491 -33.89 29.88 41.65
N ASP A 492 -34.13 31.01 40.99
CA ASP A 492 -33.71 31.26 39.62
C ASP A 492 -32.50 32.18 39.51
N ALA A 493 -31.65 32.24 40.54
CA ALA A 493 -30.50 33.15 40.60
C ALA A 493 -29.55 33.02 39.39
N GLU A 494 -29.40 31.81 38.85
CA GLU A 494 -28.64 31.56 37.61
C GLU A 494 -29.26 32.27 36.40
N SER A 495 -30.58 32.20 36.24
CA SER A 495 -31.30 32.85 35.14
C SER A 495 -31.20 34.39 35.21
N TYR A 496 -31.18 34.96 36.42
CA TYR A 496 -30.92 36.40 36.62
C TYR A 496 -29.49 36.77 36.23
N ILE A 497 -28.50 35.92 36.55
CA ILE A 497 -27.11 36.12 36.13
C ILE A 497 -26.98 36.03 34.60
N GLU A 498 -27.65 35.07 33.95
CA GLU A 498 -27.65 34.95 32.49
C GLU A 498 -28.36 36.14 31.80
N ALA A 499 -29.45 36.64 32.38
CA ALA A 499 -30.06 37.89 31.92
C ALA A 499 -29.11 39.09 32.04
N GLY A 500 -28.40 39.23 33.16
CA GLY A 500 -27.39 40.27 33.33
C GLY A 500 -26.25 40.16 32.31
N LYS A 501 -25.73 38.95 32.05
CA LYS A 501 -24.72 38.71 31.00
C LYS A 501 -25.24 39.05 29.61
N TYR A 502 -26.50 38.74 29.31
CA TYR A 502 -27.14 39.15 28.07
C TYR A 502 -27.16 40.67 27.91
N PHE A 503 -27.53 41.42 28.95
CA PHE A 503 -27.53 42.88 28.90
C PHE A 503 -26.12 43.48 28.80
N LEU A 504 -25.10 42.83 29.38
CA LEU A 504 -23.70 43.16 29.11
C LEU A 504 -23.37 42.98 27.62
N GLU A 505 -23.75 41.84 27.03
CA GLU A 505 -23.54 41.56 25.61
C GLU A 505 -24.28 42.56 24.71
N LYS A 506 -25.53 42.92 25.06
CA LYS A 506 -26.32 43.95 24.39
C LYS A 506 -25.61 45.30 24.42
N GLY A 507 -25.02 45.66 25.57
CA GLY A 507 -24.21 46.86 25.74
C GLY A 507 -22.95 46.92 24.86
N ILE A 508 -22.52 45.82 24.23
CA ILE A 508 -21.43 45.85 23.23
C ILE A 508 -21.96 46.33 21.88
N ARG A 509 -23.18 45.89 21.52
CA ARG A 509 -23.74 46.01 20.17
C ARG A 509 -24.47 47.34 19.95
N GLU A 510 -24.83 48.00 21.03
CA GLU A 510 -25.54 49.29 21.03
C GLU A 510 -24.58 50.46 21.14
N ALA A 511 -25.01 51.63 20.66
CA ALA A 511 -24.28 52.89 20.79
C ALA A 511 -24.97 53.85 21.78
N GLU A 512 -24.20 54.81 22.31
CA GLU A 512 -24.69 55.95 23.10
C GLU A 512 -25.68 55.55 24.22
N ASN A 513 -26.86 56.16 24.26
CA ASN A 513 -27.85 55.99 25.32
C ASN A 513 -28.37 54.55 25.43
N LYS A 514 -28.50 53.82 24.32
CA LYS A 514 -28.95 52.42 24.34
C LYS A 514 -27.94 51.52 25.02
N ARG A 515 -26.64 51.81 24.84
CA ARG A 515 -25.55 51.13 25.53
C ARG A 515 -25.57 51.39 27.03
N GLU A 516 -25.76 52.64 27.44
CA GLU A 516 -25.91 52.98 28.86
C GLU A 516 -27.09 52.23 29.50
N ILE A 517 -28.27 52.23 28.85
CA ILE A 517 -29.46 51.53 29.33
C ILE A 517 -29.19 50.04 29.52
N ALA A 518 -28.60 49.38 28.53
CA ALA A 518 -28.27 47.95 28.61
C ALA A 518 -27.32 47.65 29.79
N LEU A 519 -26.26 48.44 29.97
CA LEU A 519 -25.32 48.26 31.08
C LEU A 519 -25.99 48.47 32.46
N ARG A 520 -26.97 49.37 32.55
CA ARG A 520 -27.76 49.57 33.78
C ARG A 520 -28.73 48.42 34.06
N PHE A 521 -29.34 47.82 33.03
CA PHE A 521 -30.11 46.59 33.20
C PHE A 521 -29.23 45.43 33.68
N ALA A 522 -28.01 45.32 33.15
CA ALA A 522 -27.04 44.35 33.65
C ALA A 522 -26.69 44.58 35.13
N GLU A 523 -26.38 45.84 35.51
CA GLU A 523 -26.13 46.22 36.90
C GLU A 523 -27.32 45.82 37.81
N ARG A 524 -28.55 46.16 37.40
CA ARG A 524 -29.78 45.82 38.15
C ARG A 524 -29.92 44.31 38.36
N ALA A 525 -29.72 43.52 37.30
CA ALA A 525 -29.82 42.07 37.37
C ALA A 525 -28.86 41.47 38.41
N PHE A 526 -27.60 41.92 38.41
CA PHE A 526 -26.61 41.46 39.38
C PHE A 526 -26.90 41.96 40.80
N ASP A 527 -27.39 43.19 40.96
CA ASP A 527 -27.77 43.74 42.27
C ASP A 527 -28.90 42.97 42.94
N LEU A 528 -29.90 42.52 42.19
CA LEU A 528 -30.96 41.68 42.74
C LEU A 528 -30.42 40.37 43.31
N VAL A 529 -29.46 39.74 42.62
CA VAL A 529 -28.84 38.49 43.07
C VAL A 529 -27.95 38.70 44.29
N ILE A 530 -27.17 39.79 44.33
CA ILE A 530 -26.28 40.13 45.46
C ILE A 530 -27.10 40.30 46.75
N ASN A 531 -28.27 40.93 46.64
CA ASN A 531 -29.16 41.23 47.77
C ASN A 531 -30.10 40.06 48.14
N ALA A 532 -30.21 39.03 47.31
CA ALA A 532 -31.05 37.85 47.59
C ALA A 532 -30.40 36.88 48.60
N ASN A 533 -31.22 35.96 49.12
CA ASN A 533 -30.76 34.89 50.00
C ASN A 533 -30.21 33.68 49.21
N VAL A 534 -29.08 33.90 48.52
CA VAL A 534 -28.37 32.89 47.71
C VAL A 534 -26.99 32.58 48.30
N THR A 535 -26.31 31.54 47.80
CA THR A 535 -25.00 31.11 48.30
C THR A 535 -23.93 32.21 48.13
N ALA A 536 -22.91 32.19 48.98
CA ALA A 536 -21.79 33.13 48.91
C ALA A 536 -21.06 33.06 47.54
N GLU A 537 -21.00 31.87 46.93
CA GLU A 537 -20.43 31.67 45.59
C GLU A 537 -21.21 32.43 44.50
N ILE A 538 -22.54 32.29 44.49
CA ILE A 538 -23.41 33.01 43.54
C ILE A 538 -23.28 34.52 43.74
N LYS A 539 -23.26 35.00 44.99
CA LYS A 539 -23.03 36.43 45.29
C LYS A 539 -21.67 36.91 44.81
N ASN A 540 -20.61 36.14 45.04
CA ASN A 540 -19.26 36.47 44.60
C ASN A 540 -19.20 36.60 43.06
N ARG A 541 -19.87 35.69 42.34
CA ARG A 541 -19.99 35.73 40.88
C ARG A 541 -20.75 36.96 40.37
N ALA A 542 -21.89 37.29 41.00
CA ALA A 542 -22.68 38.46 40.65
C ALA A 542 -21.94 39.79 40.92
N LYS A 543 -21.22 39.89 42.05
CA LYS A 543 -20.37 41.06 42.35
C LYS A 543 -19.29 41.28 41.29
N PHE A 544 -18.61 40.21 40.86
CA PHE A 544 -17.60 40.30 39.82
C PHE A 544 -18.20 40.87 38.53
N LEU A 545 -19.32 40.30 38.07
CA LEU A 545 -20.02 40.75 36.87
C LEU A 545 -20.57 42.18 36.97
N LYS A 546 -21.01 42.61 38.17
CA LYS A 546 -21.35 44.01 38.43
C LYS A 546 -20.13 44.92 38.25
N GLY A 547 -18.97 44.54 38.81
CA GLY A 547 -17.72 45.27 38.61
C GLY A 547 -17.36 45.42 37.12
N VAL A 548 -17.53 44.34 36.35
CA VAL A 548 -17.38 44.35 34.88
C VAL A 548 -18.33 45.37 34.21
N ALA A 549 -19.61 45.36 34.58
CA ALA A 549 -20.62 46.30 34.07
C ALA A 549 -20.23 47.76 34.34
N LEU A 550 -19.79 48.06 35.56
CA LEU A 550 -19.39 49.40 35.98
C LEU A 550 -18.14 49.91 35.26
N VAL A 551 -17.11 49.08 35.08
CA VAL A 551 -15.93 49.49 34.29
C VAL A 551 -16.35 49.86 32.87
N LYS A 552 -17.28 49.11 32.26
CA LYS A 552 -17.77 49.44 30.91
C LYS A 552 -18.65 50.67 30.89
N LEU A 553 -19.50 50.85 31.90
CA LEU A 553 -20.31 52.06 32.04
C LEU A 553 -19.40 53.29 32.15
N SER A 554 -18.26 53.20 32.83
CA SER A 554 -17.29 54.29 32.91
C SER A 554 -16.72 54.71 31.55
N THR A 555 -16.65 53.81 30.57
CA THR A 555 -16.16 54.12 29.20
C THR A 555 -17.10 55.03 28.40
N LEU A 556 -18.32 55.29 28.90
CA LEU A 556 -19.30 56.19 28.27
C LEU A 556 -19.22 57.62 28.82
N TYR A 557 -18.40 57.86 29.84
CA TYR A 557 -18.30 59.15 30.52
C TYR A 557 -16.91 59.74 30.34
N GLU A 558 -16.76 61.03 30.67
CA GLU A 558 -15.48 61.72 30.71
C GLU A 558 -15.34 62.48 32.05
N GLY A 559 -14.13 62.96 32.35
CA GLY A 559 -13.86 63.78 33.54
C GLY A 559 -14.23 63.13 34.87
N GLU A 560 -14.83 63.91 35.78
CA GLU A 560 -15.19 63.47 37.14
C GLU A 560 -16.18 62.29 37.15
N LYS A 561 -17.12 62.25 36.20
CA LYS A 561 -18.12 61.20 36.11
C LYS A 561 -17.50 59.86 35.71
N LEU A 562 -16.53 59.87 34.80
CA LEU A 562 -15.73 58.68 34.49
C LEU A 562 -15.00 58.19 35.75
N ALA A 563 -14.34 59.11 36.47
CA ALA A 563 -13.55 58.76 37.65
C ALA A 563 -14.43 58.16 38.76
N ALA A 564 -15.61 58.73 39.01
CA ALA A 564 -16.55 58.25 40.01
C ALA A 564 -17.02 56.81 39.73
N VAL A 565 -17.45 56.51 38.50
CA VAL A 565 -17.96 55.18 38.13
C VAL A 565 -16.83 54.15 38.09
N ALA A 566 -15.64 54.53 37.63
CA ALA A 566 -14.47 53.66 37.67
C ALA A 566 -14.02 53.33 39.10
N ASN A 567 -14.06 54.30 40.03
CA ASN A 567 -13.79 54.07 41.45
C ASN A 567 -14.81 53.11 42.06
N GLN A 568 -16.11 53.32 41.81
CA GLN A 568 -17.17 52.41 42.25
C GLN A 568 -16.93 50.98 41.74
N ALA A 569 -16.50 50.82 40.50
CA ALA A 569 -16.16 49.52 39.94
C ALA A 569 -15.00 48.86 40.73
N ARG A 570 -13.93 49.61 41.00
CA ARG A 570 -12.76 49.13 41.75
C ARG A 570 -13.12 48.75 43.18
N ASP A 571 -13.98 49.53 43.85
CA ASP A 571 -14.47 49.23 45.20
C ASP A 571 -15.17 47.87 45.24
N VAL A 572 -16.08 47.61 44.29
CA VAL A 572 -16.76 46.31 44.18
C VAL A 572 -15.75 45.18 43.90
N LEU A 573 -14.86 45.38 42.93
CA LEU A 573 -13.86 44.38 42.51
C LEU A 573 -12.86 44.03 43.62
N SER A 574 -12.54 44.97 44.50
CA SER A 574 -11.66 44.74 45.65
C SER A 574 -12.22 43.73 46.66
N THR A 575 -13.54 43.52 46.67
CA THR A 575 -14.23 42.59 47.59
C THR A 575 -14.35 41.16 47.07
N ILE A 576 -13.88 40.89 45.85
CA ILE A 576 -14.03 39.59 45.19
C ILE A 576 -13.05 38.58 45.77
N ALA A 577 -13.57 37.43 46.17
CA ALA A 577 -12.78 36.30 46.66
C ALA A 577 -12.50 35.27 45.56
N SER A 578 -11.60 34.32 45.84
CA SER A 578 -11.39 33.13 45.01
C SER A 578 -12.73 32.43 44.68
N PRO A 579 -12.95 31.93 43.46
CA PRO A 579 -11.96 31.75 42.39
C PRO A 579 -11.84 32.93 41.39
N TYR A 580 -12.46 34.09 41.66
CA TYR A 580 -12.52 35.23 40.71
C TYR A 580 -11.59 36.40 41.04
N ASP A 581 -10.72 36.27 42.05
CA ASP A 581 -9.89 37.38 42.55
C ASP A 581 -8.80 37.81 41.55
N ASN A 582 -8.27 36.87 40.74
CA ASN A 582 -7.32 37.19 39.67
C ASN A 582 -8.00 37.99 38.54
N GLU A 583 -9.24 37.65 38.20
CA GLU A 583 -10.03 38.32 37.16
C GLU A 583 -10.42 39.69 37.64
N ALA A 584 -10.82 39.80 38.91
CA ALA A 584 -11.13 41.09 39.51
C ALA A 584 -9.92 42.04 39.47
N LYS A 585 -8.71 41.52 39.76
CA LYS A 585 -7.45 42.27 39.59
C LYS A 585 -7.20 42.63 38.15
N TYR A 586 -7.44 41.71 37.21
CA TYR A 586 -7.29 41.99 35.79
C TYR A 586 -8.21 43.11 35.33
N VAL A 587 -9.50 43.07 35.68
CA VAL A 587 -10.49 44.09 35.37
C VAL A 587 -10.13 45.43 36.04
N THR A 588 -9.58 45.39 37.25
CA THR A 588 -9.04 46.57 37.93
C THR A 588 -7.88 47.18 37.14
N GLY A 589 -6.94 46.37 36.64
CA GLY A 589 -5.87 46.83 35.76
C GLY A 589 -6.39 47.46 34.46
N ILE A 590 -7.42 46.86 33.86
CA ILE A 590 -8.08 47.43 32.67
C ILE A 590 -8.77 48.75 32.98
N SER A 591 -9.39 48.89 34.16
CA SER A 591 -9.97 50.16 34.61
C SER A 591 -8.93 51.28 34.68
N TYR A 592 -7.73 51.00 35.22
CA TYR A 592 -6.61 51.96 35.18
C TYR A 592 -6.11 52.22 33.75
N PHE A 593 -5.98 51.18 32.94
CA PHE A 593 -5.54 51.29 31.54
C PHE A 593 -6.45 52.20 30.71
N ILE A 594 -7.77 52.07 30.84
CA ILE A 594 -8.78 52.91 30.17
C ILE A 594 -8.64 54.37 30.59
N GLN A 595 -8.25 54.63 31.85
CA GLN A 595 -8.01 55.97 32.38
C GLN A 595 -6.66 56.56 31.97
N ASN A 596 -5.87 55.85 31.15
CA ASN A 596 -4.47 56.17 30.84
C ASN A 596 -3.57 56.24 32.08
N ASP A 597 -3.95 55.59 33.18
CA ASP A 597 -3.12 55.43 34.38
C ASP A 597 -2.18 54.23 34.19
N TRP A 598 -1.13 54.45 33.38
CA TRP A 598 -0.20 53.41 32.96
C TRP A 598 0.60 52.82 34.12
N GLU A 599 0.86 53.59 35.18
CA GLU A 599 1.67 53.15 36.31
C GLU A 599 0.92 52.10 37.13
N ASN A 600 -0.32 52.40 37.53
CA ASN A 600 -1.15 51.47 38.30
C ASN A 600 -1.60 50.28 37.44
N ALA A 601 -1.88 50.49 36.15
CA ALA A 601 -2.15 49.41 35.21
C ALA A 601 -0.95 48.46 35.09
N ARG A 602 0.26 48.98 34.87
CA ARG A 602 1.49 48.19 34.78
C ARG A 602 1.78 47.42 36.06
N ALA A 603 1.67 48.07 37.22
CA ALA A 603 1.85 47.43 38.52
C ALA A 603 0.90 46.25 38.70
N THR A 604 -0.38 46.45 38.37
CA THR A 604 -1.41 45.40 38.45
C THR A 604 -1.08 44.24 37.50
N PHE A 605 -0.86 44.51 36.22
CA PHE A 605 -0.59 43.47 35.22
C PHE A 605 0.72 42.72 35.45
N SER A 606 1.75 43.38 36.02
CA SER A 606 3.01 42.72 36.37
C SER A 606 2.80 41.57 37.37
N THR A 607 1.92 41.76 38.36
CA THR A 607 1.62 40.69 39.34
C THR A 607 0.95 39.49 38.71
N LEU A 608 0.07 39.73 37.72
CA LEU A 608 -0.64 38.68 36.99
C LEU A 608 0.27 38.00 35.96
N LYS A 609 1.14 38.75 35.28
CA LYS A 609 2.20 38.20 34.41
C LYS A 609 3.08 37.21 35.17
N ALA A 610 3.50 37.54 36.40
CA ALA A 610 4.30 36.66 37.25
C ALA A 610 3.57 35.34 37.63
N ARG A 611 2.24 35.32 37.55
CA ARG A 611 1.39 34.14 37.78
C ARG A 611 1.02 33.41 36.47
N GLY A 612 1.61 33.78 35.35
CA GLY A 612 1.40 33.12 34.06
C GLY A 612 0.14 33.57 33.30
N HIS A 613 -0.49 34.70 33.64
CA HIS A 613 -1.65 35.21 32.90
C HIS A 613 -1.25 35.84 31.56
N ILE A 614 -1.59 35.18 30.45
CA ILE A 614 -1.26 35.59 29.08
C ILE A 614 -1.81 36.98 28.74
N ARG A 615 -3.07 37.26 29.09
CA ARG A 615 -3.74 38.53 28.74
C ARG A 615 -3.15 39.72 29.49
N ALA A 616 -2.93 39.54 30.79
CA ALA A 616 -2.23 40.53 31.59
C ALA A 616 -0.81 40.78 31.05
N THR A 617 -0.14 39.74 30.54
CA THR A 617 1.17 39.89 29.89
C THR A 617 1.10 40.76 28.63
N TYR A 618 0.04 40.61 27.83
CA TYR A 618 -0.18 41.45 26.64
C TYR A 618 -0.37 42.92 27.02
N TYR A 619 -1.29 43.21 27.94
CA TYR A 619 -1.52 44.58 28.41
C TYR A 619 -0.33 45.17 29.19
N TYR A 620 0.42 44.34 29.92
CA TYR A 620 1.70 44.72 30.52
C TYR A 620 2.68 45.22 29.45
N GLY A 621 2.83 44.47 28.35
CA GLY A 621 3.63 44.90 27.19
C GLY A 621 3.14 46.22 26.60
N LEU A 622 1.83 46.41 26.45
CA LEU A 622 1.27 47.69 25.99
C LEU A 622 1.53 48.87 26.94
N CYS A 623 1.67 48.62 28.25
CA CYS A 623 2.00 49.64 29.25
C CYS A 623 3.49 50.04 29.24
N LEU A 624 4.38 49.25 28.63
CA LEU A 624 5.83 49.54 28.53
C LEU A 624 6.14 50.54 27.40
N ARG A 625 5.37 51.63 27.30
CA ARG A 625 5.56 52.65 26.27
C ARG A 625 6.95 53.27 26.38
N GLY A 626 7.70 53.27 25.28
CA GLY A 626 9.07 53.79 25.21
C GLY A 626 10.16 52.76 25.52
N ASP A 627 9.82 51.55 25.97
CA ASP A 627 10.76 50.43 26.20
C ASP A 627 10.56 49.34 25.14
N CYS A 628 11.11 49.55 23.93
CA CYS A 628 10.92 48.64 22.80
C CYS A 628 11.34 47.19 23.14
N LYS A 629 12.48 47.02 23.85
CA LYS A 629 13.00 45.68 24.18
C LYS A 629 12.11 44.97 25.19
N GLY A 630 11.64 45.67 26.23
CA GLY A 630 10.68 45.12 27.18
C GLY A 630 9.34 44.74 26.53
N GLN A 631 8.85 45.55 25.58
CA GLN A 631 7.66 45.24 24.79
C GLN A 631 7.85 43.97 23.96
N ALA A 632 8.94 43.88 23.19
CA ALA A 632 9.25 42.72 22.37
C ALA A 632 9.43 41.45 23.23
N GLN A 633 10.08 41.54 24.39
CA GLN A 633 10.21 40.43 25.33
C GLN A 633 8.84 39.93 25.81
N ALA A 634 7.93 40.84 26.19
CA ALA A 634 6.59 40.45 26.66
C ALA A 634 5.79 39.69 25.58
N PHE A 635 5.82 40.17 24.33
CA PHE A 635 5.10 39.53 23.22
C PHE A 635 5.74 38.20 22.77
N LEU A 636 7.07 38.12 22.69
CA LEU A 636 7.78 36.86 22.43
C LEU A 636 7.51 35.82 23.52
N GLN A 637 7.37 36.25 24.78
CA GLN A 637 7.04 35.36 25.88
C GLN A 637 5.63 34.76 25.74
N ILE A 638 4.67 35.51 25.19
CA ILE A 638 3.33 35.00 24.86
C ILE A 638 3.44 33.94 23.77
N GLN A 639 4.19 34.20 22.69
CA GLN A 639 4.40 33.23 21.61
C GLN A 639 5.11 31.95 22.07
N ALA A 640 6.05 32.05 23.02
CA ALA A 640 6.69 30.89 23.63
C ALA A 640 5.75 30.08 24.55
N THR A 641 4.75 30.75 25.14
CA THR A 641 3.80 30.14 26.09
C THR A 641 2.64 29.47 25.37
N VAL A 642 2.06 30.15 24.38
CA VAL A 642 0.88 29.71 23.66
C VAL A 642 1.30 28.87 22.46
N LYS A 643 1.11 27.56 22.57
CA LYS A 643 1.53 26.61 21.52
C LYS A 643 0.62 26.60 20.31
N ASP A 644 -0.68 26.90 20.50
CA ASP A 644 -1.61 27.04 19.40
C ASP A 644 -1.43 28.41 18.73
N ARG A 645 -0.91 28.39 17.50
CA ARG A 645 -0.69 29.61 16.71
C ARG A 645 -2.00 30.29 16.30
N THR A 646 -3.13 29.60 16.36
CA THR A 646 -4.45 30.19 16.05
C THR A 646 -5.07 30.92 17.24
N ASP A 647 -4.48 30.81 18.44
CA ASP A 647 -4.97 31.52 19.60
C ASP A 647 -4.93 33.04 19.39
N TYR A 648 -5.99 33.71 19.86
CA TYR A 648 -6.16 35.14 19.67
C TYR A 648 -5.02 35.96 20.29
N TRP A 649 -4.52 35.55 21.47
CA TRP A 649 -3.44 36.27 22.15
C TRP A 649 -2.09 35.99 21.51
N TYR A 650 -1.88 34.79 20.95
CA TYR A 650 -0.72 34.53 20.09
C TYR A 650 -0.71 35.49 18.89
N GLN A 651 -1.81 35.54 18.13
CA GLN A 651 -1.92 36.39 16.94
C GLN A 651 -1.84 37.89 17.27
N SER A 652 -2.44 38.31 18.38
CA SER A 652 -2.35 39.70 18.84
C SER A 652 -0.92 40.08 19.24
N ALA A 653 -0.22 39.20 19.96
CA ALA A 653 1.17 39.41 20.32
C ALA A 653 2.08 39.46 19.07
N GLU A 654 1.84 38.58 18.09
CA GLU A 654 2.57 38.59 16.81
C GLU A 654 2.39 39.91 16.06
N LEU A 655 1.15 40.42 16.01
CA LEU A 655 0.83 41.68 15.34
C LEU A 655 1.52 42.88 16.01
N GLU A 656 1.49 42.97 17.34
CA GLU A 656 2.17 44.04 18.06
C GLU A 656 3.69 43.91 17.95
N LEU A 657 4.24 42.70 18.04
CA LEU A 657 5.66 42.43 17.83
C LEU A 657 6.13 42.87 16.43
N ALA A 658 5.30 42.63 15.40
CA ALA A 658 5.62 43.04 14.03
C ALA A 658 5.76 44.57 13.86
N LYS A 659 5.14 45.37 14.73
CA LYS A 659 5.26 46.85 14.72
C LYS A 659 6.56 47.36 15.35
N LEU A 660 7.25 46.52 16.12
CA LEU A 660 8.47 46.91 16.84
C LEU A 660 9.71 46.77 15.95
N SER A 661 10.48 47.85 15.81
CA SER A 661 11.75 47.85 15.06
C SER A 661 12.80 46.94 15.69
N CYS A 662 12.82 46.84 17.02
CA CYS A 662 13.78 46.05 17.78
C CYS A 662 13.46 44.55 17.86
N ARG A 663 12.41 44.04 17.18
CA ARG A 663 11.92 42.66 17.34
C ARG A 663 12.97 41.57 17.08
N ASN A 664 13.93 41.83 16.19
CA ASN A 664 15.01 40.89 15.85
C ASN A 664 16.24 41.01 16.78
N GLU A 665 16.28 42.02 17.66
CA GLU A 665 17.39 42.26 18.58
C GLU A 665 17.19 41.56 19.94
N VAL A 666 16.02 40.97 20.16
CA VAL A 666 15.61 40.37 21.43
C VAL A 666 15.55 38.85 21.27
N THR A 667 16.35 38.14 22.07
CA THR A 667 16.24 36.68 22.20
C THR A 667 14.97 36.31 22.94
N SER A 668 14.23 35.32 22.41
CA SER A 668 12.96 34.87 22.98
C SER A 668 13.14 34.41 24.44
N PRO A 669 12.44 35.02 25.41
CA PRO A 669 12.41 34.50 26.77
C PRO A 669 11.67 33.16 26.80
N GLY A 670 12.06 32.26 27.71
CA GLY A 670 11.32 31.02 27.95
C GLY A 670 9.84 31.25 28.30
N PRO A 671 8.98 30.22 28.20
CA PRO A 671 7.55 30.35 28.46
C PRO A 671 7.25 30.91 29.85
N LEU A 672 6.08 31.52 30.02
CA LEU A 672 5.62 32.00 31.32
C LEU A 672 5.64 30.87 32.36
N ALA A 673 6.15 31.14 33.57
CA ALA A 673 6.11 30.18 34.66
C ALA A 673 4.68 30.05 35.21
N GLY A 674 4.25 28.82 35.51
CA GLY A 674 2.94 28.57 36.14
C GLY A 674 1.74 28.89 35.25
N VAL A 675 1.84 28.69 33.93
CA VAL A 675 0.77 28.93 32.94
C VAL A 675 -0.57 28.40 33.46
N MET A 676 -1.48 29.30 33.80
CA MET A 676 -2.86 28.94 34.09
C MET A 676 -3.59 28.79 32.76
N SER A 677 -3.95 27.55 32.40
CA SER A 677 -4.67 27.21 31.17
C SER A 677 -6.12 27.66 31.19
N THR A 678 -6.69 27.91 32.36
CA THR A 678 -8.03 28.46 32.53
C THR A 678 -7.95 29.94 32.87
N PRO A 679 -8.52 30.83 32.06
CA PRO A 679 -8.89 32.14 32.56
C PRO A 679 -10.25 31.98 33.26
N PRO A 680 -10.37 32.29 34.56
CA PRO A 680 -11.69 32.49 35.13
C PRO A 680 -12.43 33.63 34.40
N MET A 681 -13.75 33.69 34.63
CA MET A 681 -14.76 34.45 33.89
C MET A 681 -14.22 35.70 33.18
N THR A 682 -14.15 35.62 31.85
CA THR A 682 -13.32 36.52 31.07
C THR A 682 -14.07 37.80 30.75
N TYR A 683 -13.73 38.88 31.45
CA TYR A 683 -14.22 40.25 31.19
C TYR A 683 -14.37 40.53 29.70
N GLU A 684 -13.34 40.27 28.87
CA GLU A 684 -13.32 40.66 27.45
C GLU A 684 -14.41 40.00 26.59
N ASN A 685 -14.78 38.74 26.85
CA ASN A 685 -15.80 38.04 26.06
C ASN A 685 -17.20 38.63 26.24
N LEU A 686 -17.43 39.40 27.31
CA LEU A 686 -18.75 39.95 27.67
C LEU A 686 -18.90 41.41 27.29
N VAL A 687 -17.87 42.08 26.77
CA VAL A 687 -17.84 43.56 26.79
C VAL A 687 -17.07 44.27 25.67
N ASP A 688 -16.47 43.56 24.71
CA ASP A 688 -15.66 44.16 23.63
C ASP A 688 -16.10 43.63 22.24
N GLU A 689 -16.35 44.54 21.29
CA GLU A 689 -16.78 44.21 19.93
C GLU A 689 -15.70 43.47 19.13
N ALA A 690 -14.44 43.85 19.29
CA ALA A 690 -13.32 43.14 18.69
C ALA A 690 -13.19 41.73 19.29
N ALA A 691 -13.44 41.59 20.60
CA ALA A 691 -13.44 40.29 21.27
C ALA A 691 -14.62 39.40 20.85
N ASP A 692 -15.84 39.96 20.69
CA ASP A 692 -17.00 39.21 20.16
C ASP A 692 -16.75 38.75 18.73
N ARG A 693 -16.19 39.62 17.87
CA ARG A 693 -15.78 39.23 16.52
C ARG A 693 -14.73 38.14 16.55
N ALA A 694 -13.71 38.25 17.40
CA ALA A 694 -12.69 37.21 17.55
C ALA A 694 -13.29 35.88 18.04
N ARG A 695 -14.24 35.92 18.99
CA ARG A 695 -14.97 34.74 19.46
C ARG A 695 -15.75 34.07 18.33
N LYS A 696 -16.52 34.85 17.55
CA LYS A 696 -17.25 34.31 16.39
C LYS A 696 -16.30 33.79 15.30
N LYS A 697 -15.15 34.43 15.09
CA LYS A 697 -14.10 33.95 14.17
C LYS A 697 -13.53 32.60 14.62
N ARG A 698 -13.25 32.42 15.92
CA ARG A 698 -12.85 31.11 16.48
C ARG A 698 -13.92 30.06 16.33
N GLU A 699 -15.18 30.43 16.57
CA GLU A 699 -16.34 29.55 16.36
C GLU A 699 -16.46 29.12 14.89
N ALA A 700 -16.32 30.06 13.96
CA ALA A 700 -16.31 29.78 12.52
C ALA A 700 -15.09 28.96 12.09
N LEU A 701 -13.91 29.22 12.66
CA LEU A 701 -12.68 28.45 12.40
C LEU A 701 -12.84 27.01 12.86
N PHE A 702 -13.38 26.80 14.06
CA PHE A 702 -13.67 25.46 14.57
C PHE A 702 -14.65 24.72 13.64
N LEU A 703 -15.73 25.38 13.20
CA LEU A 703 -16.66 24.79 12.23
C LEU A 703 -15.99 24.51 10.88
N TRP A 704 -15.04 25.35 10.45
CA TRP A 704 -14.28 25.10 9.22
C TRP A 704 -13.38 23.87 9.37
N GLN A 705 -12.69 23.75 10.50
CA GLN A 705 -11.85 22.62 10.84
C GLN A 705 -12.70 21.33 10.94
N ARG A 706 -13.87 21.40 11.57
CA ARG A 706 -14.78 20.27 11.79
C ARG A 706 -15.51 19.83 10.52
N ASP A 707 -16.12 20.77 9.80
CA ASP A 707 -17.17 20.49 8.80
C ASP A 707 -16.89 21.08 7.41
N ASN A 708 -15.78 21.80 7.20
CA ASN A 708 -15.43 22.17 5.82
C ASN A 708 -15.22 20.92 4.95
N LYS A 709 -15.53 21.02 3.66
CA LYS A 709 -15.45 19.89 2.73
C LYS A 709 -14.02 19.32 2.75
N PHE A 710 -13.88 18.02 2.98
CA PHE A 710 -12.59 17.32 2.81
C PHE A 710 -12.14 17.45 1.34
N ALA A 711 -10.88 17.09 1.03
CA ALA A 711 -10.50 16.93 -0.36
C ALA A 711 -11.49 15.98 -1.07
N THR A 712 -11.87 16.29 -2.30
CA THR A 712 -12.78 15.44 -3.08
C THR A 712 -12.25 14.00 -3.09
N ILE A 713 -13.11 13.02 -2.77
CA ILE A 713 -12.74 11.61 -2.88
C ILE A 713 -12.29 11.37 -4.31
N VAL A 714 -11.03 10.99 -4.46
CA VAL A 714 -10.40 10.77 -5.76
C VAL A 714 -11.02 9.53 -6.39
N ASP A 715 -11.40 9.56 -7.67
CA ASP A 715 -11.85 8.34 -8.30
C ASP A 715 -10.66 7.38 -8.42
N VAL A 716 -10.83 6.14 -7.94
CA VAL A 716 -9.77 5.14 -8.02
C VAL A 716 -9.39 4.86 -9.47
N ASP A 717 -10.33 5.02 -10.41
CA ASP A 717 -10.10 4.83 -11.84
C ASP A 717 -9.18 5.91 -12.44
N ASP A 718 -9.09 7.09 -11.82
CA ASP A 718 -8.14 8.14 -12.19
C ASP A 718 -6.70 7.83 -11.72
N LEU A 719 -6.55 6.85 -10.82
CA LEU A 719 -5.28 6.42 -10.23
C LEU A 719 -4.80 5.11 -10.85
N ILE A 720 -5.66 4.08 -10.83
CA ILE A 720 -5.36 2.73 -11.29
C ILE A 720 -6.58 2.18 -12.03
N SER A 721 -6.39 1.77 -13.28
CA SER A 721 -7.45 1.20 -14.09
C SER A 721 -7.67 -0.27 -13.78
N ASP A 722 -8.95 -0.69 -13.78
CA ASP A 722 -9.38 -2.09 -13.73
C ASP A 722 -9.50 -2.73 -15.13
N LYS A 723 -8.94 -2.11 -16.18
CA LYS A 723 -8.89 -2.70 -17.52
C LYS A 723 -8.07 -4.00 -17.47
N PRO A 724 -8.64 -5.15 -17.87
CA PRO A 724 -7.94 -6.43 -17.80
C PRO A 724 -6.77 -6.46 -18.80
N PRO A 725 -5.64 -7.13 -18.47
CA PRO A 725 -4.56 -7.34 -19.43
C PRO A 725 -5.00 -8.28 -20.56
N LYS A 726 -4.37 -8.19 -21.73
CA LYS A 726 -4.61 -9.15 -22.82
C LYS A 726 -4.30 -10.59 -22.35
N THR A 727 -5.19 -11.51 -22.68
CA THR A 727 -5.12 -12.95 -22.35
C THR A 727 -3.98 -13.64 -23.10
N ASN A 728 -3.64 -13.14 -24.29
CA ASN A 728 -2.53 -13.58 -25.12
C ASN A 728 -1.34 -12.61 -25.04
N VAL A 729 -0.12 -13.16 -25.15
CA VAL A 729 1.13 -12.40 -25.22
C VAL A 729 1.99 -12.89 -26.38
N VAL A 730 2.80 -11.98 -26.94
CA VAL A 730 3.70 -12.29 -28.05
C VAL A 730 5.02 -12.82 -27.50
N VAL A 731 5.43 -14.02 -27.91
CA VAL A 731 6.68 -14.68 -27.55
C VAL A 731 7.54 -14.85 -28.80
N GLU A 732 8.82 -14.51 -28.71
CA GLU A 732 9.78 -14.76 -29.78
C GLU A 732 10.75 -15.89 -29.44
N PHE A 733 10.85 -16.89 -30.31
CA PHE A 733 11.80 -17.98 -30.18
C PHE A 733 13.02 -17.72 -31.05
N ILE A 734 14.21 -17.77 -30.46
CA ILE A 734 15.50 -17.62 -31.12
C ILE A 734 16.19 -18.98 -31.12
N ILE A 735 16.34 -19.59 -32.30
CA ILE A 735 16.99 -20.90 -32.48
C ILE A 735 18.44 -20.67 -32.90
N GLU A 736 19.37 -21.21 -32.11
CA GLU A 736 20.80 -21.12 -32.36
C GLU A 736 21.41 -22.49 -32.71
N PRO A 737 22.33 -22.57 -33.68
CA PRO A 737 22.81 -21.47 -34.53
C PRO A 737 21.73 -21.03 -35.54
N LYS A 738 21.74 -19.75 -35.93
CA LYS A 738 20.76 -19.18 -36.86
C LYS A 738 20.94 -19.74 -38.28
N GLY A 739 19.82 -19.99 -38.96
CA GLY A 739 19.76 -20.34 -40.39
C GLY A 739 19.92 -21.82 -40.74
N GLY A 740 19.25 -22.27 -41.80
CA GLY A 740 19.20 -23.65 -42.26
C GLY A 740 17.77 -24.13 -42.46
N ASP A 741 17.60 -25.44 -42.70
CA ASP A 741 16.29 -26.09 -42.75
C ASP A 741 15.82 -26.41 -41.32
N GLU A 742 15.18 -25.45 -40.65
CA GLU A 742 14.61 -25.61 -39.31
C GLU A 742 13.06 -25.55 -39.28
N GLN A 743 12.46 -26.27 -38.34
CA GLN A 743 11.03 -26.27 -38.07
C GLN A 743 10.76 -26.20 -36.56
N LEU A 744 9.92 -25.25 -36.15
CA LEU A 744 9.41 -25.11 -34.78
C LEU A 744 7.94 -25.55 -34.71
N LEU A 745 7.62 -26.46 -33.81
CA LEU A 745 6.26 -26.85 -33.43
C LEU A 745 5.96 -26.35 -32.03
N ILE A 746 4.76 -25.79 -31.83
CA ILE A 746 4.24 -25.40 -30.49
C ILE A 746 2.99 -26.24 -30.22
N ASP A 747 2.93 -26.90 -29.07
CA ASP A 747 1.86 -27.83 -28.67
C ASP A 747 1.55 -28.89 -29.72
N GLY A 748 2.62 -29.41 -30.34
CA GLY A 748 2.56 -30.42 -31.39
C GLY A 748 2.04 -29.91 -32.74
N LYS A 749 1.77 -28.62 -32.89
CA LYS A 749 1.23 -28.02 -34.13
C LYS A 749 2.27 -27.18 -34.86
N SER A 750 2.36 -27.38 -36.17
CA SER A 750 3.12 -26.50 -37.06
C SER A 750 2.29 -25.25 -37.40
N GLY A 751 2.95 -24.13 -37.65
CA GLY A 751 2.30 -22.88 -38.07
C GLY A 751 1.77 -21.97 -36.95
N VAL A 752 1.77 -22.43 -35.69
CA VAL A 752 1.46 -21.59 -34.52
C VAL A 752 2.49 -20.47 -34.35
N ALA A 753 3.77 -20.79 -34.56
CA ALA A 753 4.86 -19.84 -34.57
C ALA A 753 5.22 -19.47 -36.02
N LYS A 754 5.17 -18.18 -36.35
CA LYS A 754 5.54 -17.65 -37.66
C LYS A 754 7.04 -17.38 -37.70
N MET A 755 7.74 -17.93 -38.67
CA MET A 755 9.16 -17.61 -38.91
C MET A 755 9.27 -16.17 -39.41
N LEU A 756 10.03 -15.34 -38.69
CA LEU A 756 10.32 -13.96 -39.08
C LEU A 756 11.57 -13.90 -39.97
N GLU A 757 12.63 -14.56 -39.52
CA GLU A 757 13.90 -14.74 -40.23
C GLU A 757 14.48 -16.11 -39.83
N PRO A 758 15.42 -16.69 -40.60
CA PRO A 758 16.00 -17.99 -40.26
C PRO A 758 16.60 -17.98 -38.85
N GLY A 759 16.15 -18.90 -37.99
CA GLY A 759 16.48 -18.96 -36.57
C GLY A 759 15.66 -18.03 -35.66
N ARG A 760 14.61 -17.34 -36.14
CA ARG A 760 13.74 -16.51 -35.31
C ARG A 760 12.26 -16.68 -35.66
N TYR A 761 11.47 -17.05 -34.67
CA TYR A 761 10.03 -17.27 -34.79
C TYR A 761 9.28 -16.39 -33.81
N GLN A 762 8.05 -16.02 -34.15
CA GLN A 762 7.14 -15.28 -33.27
C GLN A 762 5.81 -16.02 -33.17
N ALA A 763 5.30 -16.19 -31.95
CA ALA A 763 4.02 -16.80 -31.68
C ALA A 763 3.21 -15.92 -30.73
N GLU A 764 1.91 -15.84 -30.96
CA GLU A 764 0.96 -15.28 -29.99
C GLU A 764 0.40 -16.45 -29.18
N LEU A 765 0.70 -16.47 -27.88
CA LEU A 765 0.40 -17.60 -27.00
C LEU A 765 -0.47 -17.13 -25.83
N THR A 766 -1.39 -18.00 -25.42
CA THR A 766 -2.13 -17.84 -24.16
C THR A 766 -1.15 -17.85 -22.99
N ARG A 767 -1.45 -17.10 -21.93
CA ARG A 767 -0.67 -17.23 -20.69
C ARG A 767 -0.87 -18.64 -20.11
N GLY A 768 0.22 -19.35 -19.79
CA GLY A 768 0.15 -20.75 -19.38
C GLY A 768 1.37 -21.57 -19.78
N LYS A 769 1.29 -22.89 -19.63
CA LYS A 769 2.38 -23.81 -20.00
C LYS A 769 2.19 -24.30 -21.44
N HIS A 770 3.22 -24.16 -22.26
CA HIS A 770 3.27 -24.60 -23.66
C HIS A 770 4.45 -25.55 -23.90
N THR A 771 4.31 -26.49 -24.82
CA THR A 771 5.38 -27.38 -25.26
C THR A 771 5.95 -26.93 -26.61
N TYR A 772 7.23 -27.15 -26.84
CA TYR A 772 7.89 -26.83 -28.10
C TYR A 772 8.78 -27.98 -28.61
N GLN A 773 8.93 -28.06 -29.92
CA GLN A 773 9.89 -28.95 -30.60
C GLN A 773 10.58 -28.23 -31.75
N VAL A 774 11.90 -28.35 -31.83
CA VAL A 774 12.76 -27.79 -32.89
C VAL A 774 13.49 -28.90 -33.62
N ARG A 775 13.19 -29.04 -34.92
CA ARG A 775 13.88 -29.94 -35.84
C ARG A 775 14.80 -29.14 -36.75
N LYS A 776 16.06 -29.56 -36.92
CA LYS A 776 17.02 -28.89 -37.80
C LYS A 776 18.03 -29.86 -38.42
N LYS A 777 18.24 -29.76 -39.75
CA LYS A 777 19.16 -30.63 -40.49
C LYS A 777 20.61 -30.52 -40.02
N GLY A 778 21.25 -31.64 -39.72
CA GLY A 778 22.64 -31.69 -39.21
C GLY A 778 22.77 -31.35 -37.73
N PHE A 779 21.65 -31.20 -37.01
CA PHE A 779 21.60 -30.95 -35.58
C PHE A 779 20.67 -31.97 -34.90
N TYR A 780 20.86 -32.16 -33.60
CA TYR A 780 19.98 -33.02 -32.81
C TYR A 780 18.64 -32.34 -32.52
N LEU A 781 17.54 -33.11 -32.49
CA LEU A 781 16.19 -32.63 -32.11
C LEU A 781 16.22 -32.00 -30.71
N ASN A 782 15.58 -30.84 -30.54
CA ASN A 782 15.44 -30.17 -29.24
C ASN A 782 13.96 -29.98 -28.91
N ASP A 783 13.51 -30.51 -27.78
CA ASP A 783 12.14 -30.43 -27.29
C ASP A 783 12.08 -30.00 -25.82
N GLY A 784 11.04 -29.23 -25.45
CA GLY A 784 10.90 -28.70 -24.10
C GLY A 784 9.51 -28.12 -23.81
N SER A 785 9.39 -27.49 -22.63
CA SER A 785 8.19 -26.74 -22.24
C SER A 785 8.56 -25.38 -21.68
N ILE A 786 7.72 -24.38 -21.94
CA ILE A 786 7.86 -23.00 -21.50
C ILE A 786 6.62 -22.60 -20.70
N LYS A 787 6.77 -21.64 -19.78
CA LYS A 787 5.67 -20.99 -19.08
C LYS A 787 5.58 -19.56 -19.58
N VAL A 788 4.49 -19.23 -20.25
CA VAL A 788 4.24 -17.93 -20.86
C VAL A 788 3.46 -17.08 -19.87
N SER A 789 4.08 -16.02 -19.36
CA SER A 789 3.44 -15.06 -18.44
C SER A 789 3.59 -13.60 -18.90
N LYS A 790 4.38 -13.34 -19.92
CA LYS A 790 4.58 -12.00 -20.50
C LYS A 790 5.17 -12.14 -21.90
N SER A 791 5.24 -11.03 -22.62
CA SER A 791 6.03 -10.99 -23.85
C SER A 791 7.52 -11.07 -23.53
N GLU A 792 8.20 -12.03 -24.13
CA GLU A 792 9.62 -12.28 -23.91
C GLU A 792 10.27 -13.05 -25.07
N ASN A 793 11.60 -13.11 -25.02
CA ASN A 793 12.42 -13.85 -25.98
C ASN A 793 12.92 -15.15 -25.34
N ILE A 794 12.77 -16.27 -26.03
CA ILE A 794 13.20 -17.59 -25.59
C ILE A 794 14.29 -18.08 -26.54
N THR A 795 15.48 -18.34 -26.01
CA THR A 795 16.61 -18.85 -26.82
C THR A 795 16.73 -20.36 -26.68
N ILE A 796 16.78 -21.06 -27.82
CA ILE A 796 16.92 -22.52 -27.93
C ILE A 796 18.23 -22.82 -28.65
N SER A 797 19.23 -23.32 -27.92
CA SER A 797 20.53 -23.68 -28.50
C SER A 797 20.57 -25.16 -28.92
N MET A 798 21.04 -25.42 -30.14
CA MET A 798 21.13 -26.75 -30.75
C MET A 798 22.58 -27.22 -30.87
N LYS A 799 22.82 -28.51 -30.54
CA LYS A 799 24.13 -29.17 -30.72
C LYS A 799 24.20 -29.87 -32.09
N LYS A 800 25.35 -29.78 -32.78
CA LYS A 800 25.56 -30.33 -34.13
C LYS A 800 25.82 -31.84 -34.09
N ALA A 801 25.31 -32.58 -35.09
CA ALA A 801 25.43 -34.04 -35.14
C ALA A 801 26.80 -34.53 -35.64
N VAL A 802 27.37 -35.56 -34.98
CA VAL A 802 28.66 -36.16 -35.32
C VAL A 802 28.50 -37.66 -35.58
N ARG A 803 29.10 -38.14 -36.68
CA ARG A 803 29.20 -39.54 -37.04
C ARG A 803 30.61 -40.06 -36.76
N TYR A 804 30.72 -41.28 -36.23
CA TYR A 804 32.00 -41.95 -36.00
C TYR A 804 32.20 -43.12 -36.97
N THR A 805 33.38 -43.20 -37.58
CA THR A 805 33.76 -44.30 -38.49
C THR A 805 35.01 -45.02 -37.99
N ARG A 806 35.04 -46.35 -38.17
CA ARG A 806 36.18 -47.18 -37.74
C ARG A 806 37.43 -46.76 -38.52
N ALA A 807 38.54 -46.54 -37.81
CA ALA A 807 39.79 -46.07 -38.40
C ALA A 807 40.91 -47.13 -38.36
N THR A 808 41.31 -47.61 -37.18
CA THR A 808 42.48 -48.51 -37.02
C THR A 808 42.38 -49.34 -35.73
N GLU A 809 42.97 -50.53 -35.73
CA GLU A 809 43.13 -51.38 -34.54
C GLU A 809 44.47 -51.10 -33.84
N ILE A 810 44.49 -51.03 -32.51
CA ILE A 810 45.67 -50.75 -31.69
C ILE A 810 46.15 -52.04 -31.03
N SER A 811 47.24 -52.61 -31.55
CA SER A 811 47.86 -53.85 -31.05
C SER A 811 48.78 -53.62 -29.84
N ALA A 812 48.37 -52.78 -28.87
CA ALA A 812 49.17 -52.42 -27.70
C ALA A 812 48.78 -53.17 -26.42
N SER A 813 47.61 -53.82 -26.40
CA SER A 813 47.02 -54.47 -25.23
C SER A 813 46.45 -55.84 -25.54
N ALA A 814 46.62 -56.82 -24.66
CA ALA A 814 45.96 -58.12 -24.74
C ALA A 814 44.91 -58.27 -23.61
N MET A 815 43.63 -58.46 -23.95
CA MET A 815 42.52 -58.43 -22.98
C MET A 815 42.42 -57.10 -22.20
N PRO A 816 42.12 -55.98 -22.87
CA PRO A 816 41.93 -54.71 -22.19
C PRO A 816 40.71 -54.75 -21.25
N MET A 817 40.85 -54.17 -20.06
CA MET A 817 39.79 -54.18 -19.02
C MET A 817 39.13 -52.81 -18.84
N ASP A 818 39.91 -51.73 -18.94
CA ASP A 818 39.45 -50.35 -18.87
C ASP A 818 40.39 -49.45 -19.68
N VAL A 819 39.87 -48.30 -20.10
CA VAL A 819 40.58 -47.28 -20.90
C VAL A 819 40.15 -45.89 -20.48
N GLN A 820 41.10 -44.97 -20.36
CA GLN A 820 40.85 -43.55 -20.11
C GLN A 820 41.83 -42.66 -20.89
N ASN A 821 41.49 -41.38 -21.01
CA ASN A 821 42.38 -40.37 -21.57
C ASN A 821 43.61 -40.21 -20.66
N PHE A 822 44.80 -40.11 -21.25
CA PHE A 822 46.04 -39.88 -20.53
C PHE A 822 47.03 -39.12 -21.41
N ALA A 823 47.47 -37.95 -20.96
CA ALA A 823 48.27 -37.01 -21.74
C ALA A 823 47.63 -36.72 -23.12
N ASP A 824 48.38 -36.90 -24.22
CA ASP A 824 47.89 -36.74 -25.60
C ASP A 824 47.32 -38.03 -26.21
N GLY A 825 47.17 -39.08 -25.40
CA GLY A 825 46.76 -40.43 -25.80
C GLY A 825 45.78 -41.08 -24.82
N ILE A 826 45.87 -42.39 -24.70
CA ILE A 826 45.06 -43.21 -23.79
C ILE A 826 45.94 -44.03 -22.86
N LEU A 827 45.42 -44.36 -21.69
CA LEU A 827 45.97 -45.37 -20.78
C LEU A 827 45.03 -46.58 -20.79
N ILE A 828 45.59 -47.78 -20.87
CA ILE A 828 44.82 -49.02 -20.93
C ILE A 828 45.28 -49.95 -19.81
N VAL A 829 44.32 -50.59 -19.13
CA VAL A 829 44.57 -51.74 -18.28
C VAL A 829 44.67 -52.98 -19.15
N ASP A 830 45.88 -53.49 -19.34
CA ASP A 830 46.15 -54.74 -20.04
C ASP A 830 46.05 -55.91 -19.04
N GLY A 831 44.93 -56.63 -19.11
CA GLY A 831 44.61 -57.71 -18.19
C GLY A 831 45.49 -58.95 -18.39
N ALA A 832 45.83 -59.28 -19.64
CA ALA A 832 46.61 -60.48 -19.93
C ALA A 832 48.09 -60.29 -19.60
N GLN A 833 48.66 -59.12 -19.91
CA GLN A 833 50.05 -58.80 -19.63
C GLN A 833 50.26 -58.18 -18.24
N ARG A 834 49.19 -58.02 -17.45
CA ARG A 834 49.21 -57.51 -16.08
C ARG A 834 49.98 -56.18 -15.96
N ARG A 835 49.58 -55.17 -16.73
CA ARG A 835 50.22 -53.85 -16.72
C ARG A 835 49.25 -52.73 -17.08
N LEU A 836 49.62 -51.49 -16.73
CA LEU A 836 49.12 -50.32 -17.44
C LEU A 836 49.98 -50.06 -18.67
N VAL A 837 49.36 -49.70 -19.79
CA VAL A 837 50.04 -49.31 -21.03
C VAL A 837 49.50 -47.98 -21.54
N ALA A 838 50.36 -46.96 -21.55
CA ALA A 838 50.09 -45.66 -22.15
C ALA A 838 50.37 -45.73 -23.65
N VAL A 839 49.40 -45.31 -24.45
CA VAL A 839 49.44 -45.36 -25.92
C VAL A 839 49.16 -43.96 -26.45
N SER A 840 49.99 -43.46 -27.36
CA SER A 840 49.76 -42.17 -28.00
C SER A 840 48.50 -42.18 -28.87
N LYS A 841 48.00 -40.99 -29.24
CA LYS A 841 46.89 -40.87 -30.22
C LYS A 841 47.13 -41.57 -31.57
N SER A 842 48.38 -41.90 -31.90
CA SER A 842 48.76 -42.63 -33.13
C SER A 842 48.85 -44.15 -32.94
N GLY A 843 48.58 -44.66 -31.73
CA GLY A 843 48.58 -46.10 -31.44
C GLY A 843 49.93 -46.67 -31.01
N SER A 844 50.96 -45.85 -30.78
CA SER A 844 52.29 -46.29 -30.33
C SER A 844 52.37 -46.36 -28.81
N VAL A 845 52.97 -47.42 -28.26
CA VAL A 845 53.22 -47.53 -26.81
C VAL A 845 54.24 -46.48 -26.38
N VAL A 846 53.87 -45.66 -25.39
CA VAL A 846 54.70 -44.57 -24.84
C VAL A 846 55.38 -45.00 -23.55
N LYS A 847 54.62 -45.58 -22.62
CA LYS A 847 55.10 -46.02 -21.29
C LYS A 847 54.28 -47.21 -20.82
N SER A 848 54.86 -48.05 -19.97
CA SER A 848 54.13 -49.16 -19.35
C SER A 848 54.56 -49.37 -17.91
N LEU A 849 53.61 -49.74 -17.06
CA LEU A 849 53.82 -50.01 -15.64
C LEU A 849 53.36 -51.44 -15.29
N PRO A 850 54.29 -52.39 -15.05
CA PRO A 850 53.94 -53.74 -14.64
C PRO A 850 53.25 -53.76 -13.27
N PHE A 851 52.13 -54.49 -13.13
CA PHE A 851 51.36 -54.54 -11.89
C PHE A 851 52.13 -55.13 -10.71
N ASP A 852 53.03 -56.07 -10.97
CA ASP A 852 53.83 -56.70 -9.92
C ASP A 852 54.78 -55.69 -9.24
N SER A 853 55.19 -54.61 -9.94
CA SER A 853 56.05 -53.55 -9.38
C SER A 853 55.35 -52.66 -8.35
N ILE A 854 54.01 -52.60 -8.39
CA ILE A 854 53.16 -51.79 -7.50
C ILE A 854 52.19 -52.65 -6.68
N GLY A 855 52.35 -53.97 -6.72
CA GLY A 855 51.56 -54.92 -5.95
C GLY A 855 50.10 -55.03 -6.36
N VAL A 856 49.74 -54.83 -7.62
CA VAL A 856 48.36 -54.99 -8.13
C VAL A 856 48.12 -56.44 -8.59
N SER A 857 47.05 -57.08 -8.09
CA SER A 857 46.72 -58.47 -8.39
C SER A 857 45.75 -58.63 -9.56
N PHE A 858 44.74 -57.78 -9.70
CA PHE A 858 43.86 -57.76 -10.88
C PHE A 858 43.13 -56.42 -10.99
N ALA A 859 43.52 -55.58 -11.95
CA ALA A 859 42.90 -54.28 -12.16
C ALA A 859 41.62 -54.37 -13.01
N THR A 860 40.51 -53.80 -12.54
CA THR A 860 39.22 -53.79 -13.26
C THR A 860 38.77 -52.42 -13.73
N GLY A 861 39.24 -51.37 -13.06
CA GLY A 861 38.96 -49.98 -13.35
C GLY A 861 40.07 -49.12 -12.79
N PHE A 862 40.22 -47.93 -13.35
CA PHE A 862 41.17 -46.94 -12.85
C PHE A 862 40.66 -45.53 -13.13
N ALA A 863 41.26 -44.51 -12.52
CA ALA A 863 41.03 -43.12 -12.82
C ALA A 863 42.35 -42.36 -12.90
N VAL A 864 42.39 -41.28 -13.69
CA VAL A 864 43.54 -40.40 -13.86
C VAL A 864 43.20 -39.02 -13.31
N ASP A 865 44.08 -38.46 -12.49
CA ASP A 865 44.03 -37.08 -12.02
C ASP A 865 45.42 -36.44 -12.16
N GLY A 866 45.61 -35.65 -13.23
CA GLY A 866 46.93 -35.17 -13.63
C GLY A 866 47.89 -36.33 -13.94
N GLU A 867 49.00 -36.42 -13.20
CA GLU A 867 49.98 -37.52 -13.31
C GLU A 867 49.63 -38.74 -12.45
N GLN A 868 48.69 -38.59 -11.50
CA GLN A 868 48.32 -39.62 -10.55
C GLN A 868 47.29 -40.58 -11.15
N ILE A 869 47.51 -41.87 -10.94
CA ILE A 869 46.67 -42.96 -11.42
C ILE A 869 46.17 -43.75 -10.22
N TYR A 870 44.86 -43.88 -10.11
CA TYR A 870 44.19 -44.63 -9.06
C TYR A 870 43.64 -45.93 -9.64
N ILE A 871 44.11 -47.07 -9.17
CA ILE A 871 43.85 -48.39 -9.73
C ILE A 871 43.01 -49.19 -8.74
N VAL A 872 41.88 -49.71 -9.20
CA VAL A 872 41.02 -50.61 -8.44
C VAL A 872 41.50 -52.04 -8.65
N ASP A 873 42.02 -52.66 -7.59
CA ASP A 873 42.42 -54.07 -7.55
C ASP A 873 41.30 -54.90 -6.94
N SER A 874 40.39 -55.38 -7.78
CA SER A 874 39.16 -56.04 -7.35
C SER A 874 39.43 -57.39 -6.67
N ARG A 875 40.48 -58.10 -7.09
CA ARG A 875 40.84 -59.40 -6.51
C ARG A 875 41.45 -59.26 -5.12
N ALA A 876 42.20 -58.18 -4.88
CA ALA A 876 42.76 -57.90 -3.56
C ALA A 876 41.89 -56.96 -2.71
N ASN A 877 40.71 -56.54 -3.19
CA ASN A 877 39.79 -55.62 -2.51
C ASN A 877 40.49 -54.33 -2.03
N LYS A 878 41.28 -53.69 -2.90
CA LYS A 878 42.02 -52.47 -2.55
C LYS A 878 42.06 -51.46 -3.69
N VAL A 879 42.37 -50.21 -3.36
CA VAL A 879 42.63 -49.15 -4.35
C VAL A 879 44.03 -48.58 -4.12
N ILE A 880 44.81 -48.46 -5.18
CA ILE A 880 46.21 -47.99 -5.16
C ILE A 880 46.32 -46.70 -5.98
N ARG A 881 46.97 -45.66 -5.43
CA ARG A 881 47.42 -44.47 -6.16
C ARG A 881 48.89 -44.63 -6.54
N THR A 882 49.28 -44.25 -7.75
CA THR A 882 50.68 -44.25 -8.22
C THR A 882 50.86 -43.31 -9.41
N ASN A 883 52.08 -42.97 -9.78
CA ASN A 883 52.39 -42.39 -11.08
C ASN A 883 52.71 -43.50 -12.11
N ILE A 884 52.71 -43.15 -13.40
CA ILE A 884 52.89 -44.12 -14.51
C ILE A 884 54.31 -44.75 -14.58
N ASP A 885 55.31 -44.21 -13.87
CA ASP A 885 56.63 -44.84 -13.63
C ASP A 885 56.69 -45.66 -12.35
N GLY A 886 55.62 -45.70 -11.56
CA GLY A 886 55.59 -46.38 -10.26
C GLY A 886 56.09 -45.52 -9.10
N THR A 887 56.35 -44.22 -9.28
CA THR A 887 56.63 -43.35 -8.13
C THR A 887 55.34 -43.05 -7.35
N GLU A 888 55.48 -42.65 -6.08
CA GLU A 888 54.37 -42.26 -5.20
C GLU A 888 53.29 -43.33 -4.97
N THR A 889 53.66 -44.61 -5.08
CA THR A 889 52.73 -45.73 -4.87
C THR A 889 52.22 -45.77 -3.43
N LYS A 890 50.89 -45.68 -3.25
CA LYS A 890 50.22 -45.71 -1.94
C LYS A 890 48.86 -46.43 -2.02
N ILE A 891 48.51 -47.19 -0.99
CA ILE A 891 47.15 -47.76 -0.85
C ILE A 891 46.23 -46.68 -0.27
N ILE A 892 45.09 -46.46 -0.94
CA ILE A 892 44.06 -45.48 -0.53
C ILE A 892 42.88 -46.19 0.17
N VAL A 893 42.51 -47.37 -0.32
CA VAL A 893 41.47 -48.21 0.29
C VAL A 893 42.08 -49.54 0.69
N TYR A 894 42.03 -49.86 1.98
CA TYR A 894 42.66 -51.06 2.54
C TYR A 894 41.65 -52.21 2.65
N PRO A 895 42.06 -53.46 2.33
CA PRO A 895 41.14 -54.59 2.25
C PRO A 895 40.58 -55.06 3.60
N LYS A 896 41.24 -54.70 4.70
CA LYS A 896 40.83 -55.06 6.06
C LYS A 896 40.15 -53.92 6.81
N GLU A 897 40.19 -52.70 6.26
CA GLU A 897 39.58 -51.53 6.87
C GLU A 897 38.07 -51.51 6.57
N GLU A 898 37.30 -50.97 7.51
CA GLU A 898 35.86 -50.82 7.37
C GLU A 898 35.52 -49.38 7.03
N TYR A 899 34.71 -49.20 5.98
CA TYR A 899 34.18 -47.91 5.57
C TYR A 899 32.67 -47.99 5.75
N ASP A 900 32.12 -47.17 6.64
CA ASP A 900 30.71 -47.22 7.05
C ASP A 900 30.28 -48.63 7.54
N GLY A 901 31.06 -49.18 8.47
CA GLY A 901 30.77 -50.46 9.16
C GLY A 901 30.91 -51.73 8.32
N LYS A 902 31.40 -51.65 7.08
CA LYS A 902 31.63 -52.81 6.19
C LYS A 902 32.98 -52.71 5.50
N ARG A 903 33.65 -53.85 5.33
CA ARG A 903 34.87 -53.94 4.49
C ARG A 903 34.51 -53.82 3.02
N VAL A 904 35.38 -53.19 2.24
CA VAL A 904 35.23 -53.14 0.77
C VAL A 904 35.21 -54.55 0.19
N SER A 905 34.30 -54.79 -0.75
CA SER A 905 34.01 -56.11 -1.32
C SER A 905 33.82 -56.01 -2.83
N ASN A 906 34.75 -56.60 -3.58
CA ASN A 906 34.76 -56.61 -5.05
C ASN A 906 34.59 -55.20 -5.65
N PRO A 907 35.50 -54.25 -5.35
CA PRO A 907 35.42 -52.92 -5.95
C PRO A 907 35.67 -53.02 -7.46
N THR A 908 34.90 -52.31 -8.29
CA THR A 908 34.91 -52.52 -9.75
C THR A 908 35.46 -51.34 -10.56
N ASP A 909 35.12 -50.10 -10.18
CA ASP A 909 35.47 -48.88 -10.92
C ASP A 909 35.61 -47.69 -9.97
N ILE A 910 36.22 -46.61 -10.47
CA ILE A 910 36.57 -45.41 -9.70
C ILE A 910 36.39 -44.15 -10.56
N SER A 911 35.94 -43.05 -9.95
CA SER A 911 35.89 -41.74 -10.59
C SER A 911 36.46 -40.68 -9.65
N ILE A 912 37.08 -39.65 -10.24
CA ILE A 912 37.67 -38.52 -9.50
C ILE A 912 37.10 -37.23 -10.06
N TRP A 913 36.69 -36.34 -9.16
CA TRP A 913 36.26 -34.99 -9.54
C TRP A 913 36.57 -34.00 -8.42
N SER A 914 37.32 -32.94 -8.76
CA SER A 914 37.69 -31.85 -7.84
C SER A 914 38.25 -32.36 -6.51
N GLY A 915 39.20 -33.29 -6.56
CA GLY A 915 39.84 -33.89 -5.38
C GLY A 915 38.97 -34.90 -4.60
N ASN A 916 37.73 -35.16 -5.02
CA ASN A 916 36.90 -36.23 -4.46
C ASN A 916 37.13 -37.54 -5.21
N ILE A 917 37.17 -38.66 -4.48
CA ILE A 917 37.30 -40.00 -5.05
C ILE A 917 36.02 -40.78 -4.76
N TYR A 918 35.43 -41.35 -5.81
CA TYR A 918 34.22 -42.16 -5.75
C TYR A 918 34.52 -43.57 -6.22
N ILE A 919 34.34 -44.56 -5.36
CA ILE A 919 34.67 -45.96 -5.65
C ILE A 919 33.41 -46.80 -5.63
N VAL A 920 33.22 -47.60 -6.68
CA VAL A 920 32.13 -48.57 -6.74
C VAL A 920 32.52 -49.79 -5.91
N ASP A 921 31.88 -49.95 -4.76
CA ASP A 921 32.00 -51.11 -3.87
C ASP A 921 30.88 -52.11 -4.21
N SER A 922 31.06 -52.78 -5.36
CA SER A 922 29.99 -53.51 -6.05
C SER A 922 29.40 -54.64 -5.21
N GLY A 923 30.24 -55.38 -4.48
CA GLY A 923 29.82 -56.47 -3.60
C GLY A 923 29.03 -56.03 -2.38
N ASN A 924 29.07 -54.74 -2.03
CA ASN A 924 28.24 -54.13 -0.99
C ASN A 924 27.16 -53.19 -1.55
N HIS A 925 26.99 -53.14 -2.87
CA HIS A 925 25.96 -52.34 -3.56
C HIS A 925 25.99 -50.85 -3.21
N ARG A 926 27.19 -50.27 -3.08
CA ARG A 926 27.35 -48.87 -2.64
C ARG A 926 28.49 -48.15 -3.35
N ILE A 927 28.48 -46.84 -3.22
CA ILE A 927 29.57 -45.96 -3.62
C ILE A 927 30.25 -45.41 -2.37
N LEU A 928 31.57 -45.51 -2.31
CA LEU A 928 32.38 -44.89 -1.25
C LEU A 928 32.87 -43.52 -1.74
N LYS A 929 32.61 -42.46 -0.96
CA LYS A 929 33.13 -41.12 -1.20
C LYS A 929 34.30 -40.82 -0.28
N PHE A 930 35.39 -40.33 -0.87
CA PHE A 930 36.54 -39.77 -0.17
C PHE A 930 36.77 -38.32 -0.62
N GLU A 931 37.32 -37.51 0.28
CA GLU A 931 37.92 -36.21 -0.03
C GLU A 931 39.42 -36.32 0.16
N GLY A 932 40.16 -36.30 -0.94
CA GLY A 932 41.52 -36.82 -0.96
C GLY A 932 41.54 -38.28 -0.50
N GLU A 933 42.30 -38.57 0.55
CA GLU A 933 42.40 -39.92 1.13
C GLU A 933 41.45 -40.15 2.31
N ASN A 934 40.67 -39.15 2.70
CA ASN A 934 39.79 -39.24 3.87
C ASN A 934 38.43 -39.77 3.46
N PHE A 935 38.04 -40.92 4.01
CA PHE A 935 36.68 -41.44 3.85
C PHE A 935 35.67 -40.46 4.43
N ARG A 936 34.59 -40.19 3.68
CA ARG A 936 33.52 -39.29 4.10
C ARG A 936 32.23 -40.02 4.38
N ARG A 937 31.76 -40.82 3.42
CA ARG A 937 30.50 -41.55 3.53
C ARG A 937 30.38 -42.64 2.46
N ALA A 938 29.46 -43.57 2.69
CA ALA A 938 28.90 -44.42 1.65
C ALA A 938 27.49 -43.95 1.27
N PHE A 939 27.05 -44.29 0.06
CA PHE A 939 25.68 -44.06 -0.40
C PHE A 939 25.27 -45.07 -1.49
N GLY A 940 23.96 -45.18 -1.74
CA GLY A 940 23.40 -46.00 -2.82
C GLY A 940 22.94 -47.41 -2.42
N GLU A 941 23.18 -47.85 -1.17
CA GLU A 941 22.81 -49.19 -0.69
C GLU A 941 21.32 -49.54 -0.89
N ASP A 942 20.43 -48.55 -0.78
CA ASP A 942 18.97 -48.76 -0.90
C ASP A 942 18.48 -48.88 -2.34
N SER A 943 19.31 -48.52 -3.32
CA SER A 943 18.89 -48.34 -4.72
C SER A 943 19.73 -49.12 -5.72
N LEU A 944 21.03 -49.29 -5.47
CA LEU A 944 21.94 -50.02 -6.35
C LEU A 944 21.79 -51.53 -6.13
N ARG A 945 22.04 -52.31 -7.18
CA ARG A 945 21.87 -53.78 -7.20
C ARG A 945 23.13 -54.50 -7.66
N ASN A 946 23.73 -54.12 -8.77
CA ASN A 946 25.05 -54.58 -9.19
C ASN A 946 25.76 -53.43 -9.92
N PRO A 947 26.13 -52.36 -9.19
CA PRO A 947 26.81 -51.22 -9.79
C PRO A 947 28.18 -51.68 -10.29
N PHE A 948 28.58 -51.24 -11.48
CA PHE A 948 29.85 -51.65 -12.08
C PHE A 948 30.71 -50.48 -12.50
N GLY A 949 30.20 -49.60 -13.37
CA GLY A 949 30.92 -48.44 -13.87
C GLY A 949 30.47 -47.13 -13.23
N ILE A 950 31.39 -46.19 -13.03
CA ILE A 950 31.10 -44.84 -12.53
C ILE A 950 31.84 -43.79 -13.35
N THR A 951 31.23 -42.62 -13.52
CA THR A 951 31.91 -41.42 -14.04
C THR A 951 31.30 -40.17 -13.42
N SER A 952 32.10 -39.12 -13.31
CA SER A 952 31.64 -37.79 -12.91
C SER A 952 31.45 -36.91 -14.14
N ASN A 953 30.42 -36.08 -14.14
CA ASN A 953 30.24 -35.02 -15.13
C ASN A 953 31.34 -33.96 -14.92
N SER A 954 32.14 -33.69 -15.94
CA SER A 954 33.28 -32.76 -15.83
C SER A 954 32.88 -31.33 -15.47
N GLN A 955 31.65 -30.91 -15.79
CA GLN A 955 31.15 -29.54 -15.54
C GLN A 955 30.39 -29.43 -14.21
N THR A 956 29.51 -30.39 -13.90
CA THR A 956 28.62 -30.29 -12.72
C THR A 956 29.10 -31.09 -11.51
N GLY A 957 29.95 -32.11 -11.72
CA GLY A 957 30.33 -33.07 -10.69
C GLY A 957 29.26 -34.12 -10.37
N ASP A 958 28.14 -34.14 -11.10
CA ASP A 958 27.13 -35.19 -10.95
C ASP A 958 27.74 -36.57 -11.30
N LEU A 959 27.36 -37.58 -10.53
CA LEU A 959 27.84 -38.95 -10.65
C LEU A 959 26.84 -39.79 -11.44
N TYR A 960 27.32 -40.45 -12.49
CA TYR A 960 26.55 -41.43 -13.24
C TYR A 960 27.07 -42.83 -12.93
N ILE A 961 26.21 -43.72 -12.48
CA ILE A 961 26.56 -45.09 -12.08
C ILE A 961 25.80 -46.08 -12.95
N ALA A 962 26.54 -46.84 -13.75
CA ALA A 962 26.00 -47.94 -14.55
C ALA A 962 25.75 -49.16 -13.66
N ASP A 963 24.49 -49.54 -13.52
CA ASP A 963 24.07 -50.68 -12.71
C ASP A 963 23.31 -51.69 -13.58
N TRP A 964 24.02 -52.76 -13.95
CA TRP A 964 23.47 -53.80 -14.81
C TRP A 964 22.45 -54.69 -14.09
N GLY A 965 22.54 -54.81 -12.76
CA GLY A 965 21.56 -55.54 -11.95
C GLY A 965 20.23 -54.80 -11.84
N ALA A 966 20.28 -53.47 -11.83
CA ALA A 966 19.11 -52.60 -11.82
C ALA A 966 18.64 -52.18 -13.24
N MET A 967 19.37 -52.59 -14.29
CA MET A 967 19.10 -52.26 -15.69
C MET A 967 18.94 -50.74 -15.92
N ALA A 968 19.75 -49.94 -15.22
CA ALA A 968 19.62 -48.50 -15.20
C ALA A 968 20.97 -47.80 -14.96
N VAL A 969 21.00 -46.50 -15.26
CA VAL A 969 22.04 -45.58 -14.81
C VAL A 969 21.46 -44.71 -13.71
N PHE A 970 22.09 -44.73 -12.55
CA PHE A 970 21.71 -43.87 -11.43
C PHE A 970 22.47 -42.56 -11.48
N VAL A 971 21.79 -41.47 -11.14
CA VAL A 971 22.34 -40.12 -11.08
C VAL A 971 22.34 -39.65 -9.63
N TYR A 972 23.52 -39.29 -9.13
CA TYR A 972 23.68 -38.64 -7.83
C TYR A 972 24.36 -37.29 -8.03
N ASP A 973 24.18 -36.35 -7.12
CA ASP A 973 25.06 -35.18 -7.07
C ASP A 973 26.45 -35.56 -6.53
N LYS A 974 27.39 -34.61 -6.60
CA LYS A 974 28.74 -34.73 -6.02
C LYS A 974 28.77 -35.03 -4.52
N ASP A 975 27.67 -34.83 -3.80
CA ASP A 975 27.57 -35.05 -2.35
C ASP A 975 26.95 -36.41 -2.00
N GLY A 976 26.57 -37.18 -3.01
CA GLY A 976 26.00 -38.52 -2.89
C GLY A 976 24.49 -38.50 -2.65
N ASN A 977 23.79 -37.40 -2.94
CA ASN A 977 22.33 -37.35 -2.88
C ASN A 977 21.74 -37.86 -4.19
N TYR A 978 20.73 -38.73 -4.10
CA TYR A 978 20.05 -39.30 -5.26
C TYR A 978 19.29 -38.22 -6.04
N LYS A 979 19.51 -38.15 -7.35
CA LYS A 979 18.80 -37.24 -8.26
C LYS A 979 17.81 -37.99 -9.14
N ASP A 980 18.26 -39.07 -9.79
CA ASP A 980 17.44 -39.75 -10.79
C ASP A 980 17.86 -41.21 -11.03
N ARG A 981 16.95 -42.00 -11.62
CA ARG A 981 17.19 -43.35 -12.14
C ARG A 981 16.74 -43.37 -13.59
N VAL A 982 17.72 -43.44 -14.49
CA VAL A 982 17.47 -43.42 -15.92
C VAL A 982 17.61 -44.82 -16.49
N SER A 983 16.67 -45.26 -17.32
CA SER A 983 16.82 -46.43 -18.19
C SER A 983 17.18 -45.91 -19.60
N PRO A 984 18.47 -45.87 -20.00
CA PRO A 984 18.86 -45.23 -21.25
C PRO A 984 18.26 -45.97 -22.43
N ALA A 985 17.52 -45.26 -23.29
CA ALA A 985 16.80 -45.87 -24.40
C ALA A 985 17.77 -46.62 -25.34
N GLY A 986 17.50 -47.89 -25.62
CA GLY A 986 18.34 -48.75 -26.47
C GLY A 986 19.45 -49.51 -25.74
N ILE A 987 19.62 -49.30 -24.43
CA ILE A 987 20.59 -50.04 -23.60
C ILE A 987 19.84 -50.94 -22.63
N LYS A 988 20.21 -52.23 -22.56
CA LYS A 988 19.53 -53.21 -21.71
C LYS A 988 20.28 -53.47 -20.41
N LEU A 989 21.59 -53.67 -20.51
CA LEU A 989 22.47 -54.01 -19.39
C LEU A 989 23.64 -53.02 -19.34
N PRO A 990 23.46 -51.83 -18.73
CA PRO A 990 24.53 -50.84 -18.65
C PRO A 990 25.65 -51.33 -17.73
N VAL A 991 26.84 -51.54 -18.29
CA VAL A 991 28.02 -51.98 -17.53
C VAL A 991 29.03 -50.85 -17.33
N ARG A 992 29.22 -49.99 -18.33
CA ARG A 992 30.13 -48.84 -18.24
C ARG A 992 29.39 -47.55 -18.58
N VAL A 993 29.79 -46.47 -17.92
CA VAL A 993 29.35 -45.11 -18.25
C VAL A 993 30.57 -44.18 -18.26
N ARG A 994 30.64 -43.28 -19.25
CA ARG A 994 31.70 -42.28 -19.40
C ARG A 994 31.10 -40.96 -19.87
N ALA A 995 31.41 -39.87 -19.17
CA ALA A 995 31.03 -38.53 -19.59
C ALA A 995 32.19 -37.91 -20.38
N ASP A 996 31.91 -37.37 -21.56
CA ASP A 996 32.93 -36.69 -22.36
C ASP A 996 33.03 -35.19 -22.02
N SER A 997 34.06 -34.53 -22.56
CA SER A 997 34.30 -33.10 -22.34
C SER A 997 33.32 -32.16 -23.07
N GLU A 998 32.39 -32.72 -23.85
CA GLU A 998 31.29 -32.02 -24.53
C GLU A 998 29.95 -32.17 -23.75
N GLY A 999 29.97 -32.93 -22.65
CA GLY A 999 28.82 -33.18 -21.79
C GLY A 999 27.94 -34.34 -22.25
N TYR A 1000 28.35 -35.13 -23.25
CA TYR A 1000 27.61 -36.34 -23.61
C TYR A 1000 27.96 -37.50 -22.70
N ILE A 1001 26.98 -38.38 -22.52
CA ILE A 1001 27.08 -39.57 -21.70
C ILE A 1001 27.12 -40.78 -22.62
N TRP A 1002 28.20 -41.55 -22.53
CA TRP A 1002 28.36 -42.81 -23.23
C TRP A 1002 28.03 -43.96 -22.28
N VAL A 1003 27.09 -44.81 -22.67
CA VAL A 1003 26.69 -45.99 -21.89
C VAL A 1003 26.99 -47.24 -22.71
N VAL A 1004 27.75 -48.16 -22.12
CA VAL A 1004 28.19 -49.40 -22.77
C VAL A 1004 27.40 -50.57 -22.23
N ASP A 1005 26.76 -51.30 -23.14
CA ASP A 1005 26.15 -52.60 -22.88
C ASP A 1005 27.05 -53.70 -23.45
N MET A 1006 27.86 -54.28 -22.56
CA MET A 1006 28.81 -55.34 -22.93
C MET A 1006 28.11 -56.58 -23.47
N PHE A 1007 26.91 -56.90 -22.96
CA PHE A 1007 26.24 -58.17 -23.25
C PHE A 1007 25.48 -58.10 -24.57
N SER A 1008 24.85 -56.96 -24.88
CA SER A 1008 24.16 -56.76 -26.17
C SER A 1008 25.08 -56.27 -27.29
N GLY A 1009 26.30 -55.82 -26.97
CA GLY A 1009 27.24 -55.30 -27.98
C GLY A 1009 26.85 -53.92 -28.49
N VAL A 1010 26.14 -53.13 -27.67
CA VAL A 1010 25.60 -51.81 -28.03
C VAL A 1010 26.28 -50.74 -27.18
N ILE A 1011 26.67 -49.63 -27.81
CA ILE A 1011 27.10 -48.42 -27.12
C ILE A 1011 26.13 -47.30 -27.46
N GLY A 1012 25.53 -46.70 -26.43
CA GLY A 1012 24.62 -45.57 -26.57
C GLY A 1012 25.32 -44.26 -26.22
N ARG A 1013 25.09 -43.24 -27.05
CA ARG A 1013 25.45 -41.85 -26.76
C ARG A 1013 24.19 -41.10 -26.39
N TYR A 1014 24.25 -40.35 -25.30
CA TYR A 1014 23.14 -39.58 -24.76
C TYR A 1014 23.58 -38.16 -24.44
N ASP A 1015 22.63 -37.23 -24.42
CA ASP A 1015 22.88 -35.91 -23.85
C ASP A 1015 22.92 -35.96 -22.31
N GLU A 1016 23.14 -34.80 -21.68
CA GLU A 1016 23.21 -34.64 -20.22
C GLU A 1016 21.91 -35.03 -19.48
N ASN A 1017 20.78 -35.09 -20.18
CA ASN A 1017 19.48 -35.52 -19.65
C ASN A 1017 19.15 -36.98 -20.03
N PHE A 1018 20.15 -37.74 -20.47
CA PHE A 1018 20.01 -39.11 -20.96
C PHE A 1018 19.04 -39.28 -22.15
N ARG A 1019 18.80 -38.23 -22.94
CA ARG A 1019 18.08 -38.37 -24.22
C ARG A 1019 19.00 -39.01 -25.23
N LYS A 1020 18.49 -40.02 -25.94
CA LYS A 1020 19.27 -40.82 -26.89
C LYS A 1020 19.70 -39.97 -28.08
N VAL A 1021 21.00 -39.82 -28.24
CA VAL A 1021 21.64 -39.08 -29.35
C VAL A 1021 21.96 -40.05 -30.50
N ALA A 1022 22.59 -41.18 -30.18
CA ALA A 1022 22.95 -42.21 -31.17
C ALA A 1022 23.13 -43.60 -30.53
N LEU A 1023 23.04 -44.65 -31.34
CA LEU A 1023 23.42 -46.02 -30.98
C LEU A 1023 24.48 -46.54 -31.95
N LEU A 1024 25.53 -47.14 -31.41
CA LEU A 1024 26.56 -47.88 -32.14
C LEU A 1024 26.28 -49.37 -31.94
N GLU A 1025 25.55 -49.98 -32.87
CA GLU A 1025 25.15 -51.38 -32.81
C GLU A 1025 26.04 -52.24 -33.72
N GLY A 1026 26.53 -53.38 -33.22
CA GLY A 1026 27.34 -54.32 -34.00
C GLY A 1026 28.72 -53.78 -34.41
N VAL A 1027 29.10 -52.62 -33.90
CA VAL A 1027 30.34 -51.92 -34.26
C VAL A 1027 31.57 -52.57 -33.62
N VAL A 1028 31.43 -53.13 -32.42
CA VAL A 1028 32.49 -53.83 -31.66
C VAL A 1028 31.87 -54.99 -30.87
N ARG A 1029 32.52 -56.15 -30.84
CA ARG A 1029 32.04 -57.31 -30.06
C ARG A 1029 32.37 -57.14 -28.57
N SER A 1030 31.36 -57.26 -27.70
CA SER A 1030 31.52 -57.20 -26.23
C SER A 1030 32.35 -55.99 -25.74
N PRO A 1031 31.89 -54.75 -26.01
CA PRO A 1031 32.60 -53.55 -25.61
C PRO A 1031 32.70 -53.45 -24.08
N ARG A 1032 33.87 -53.05 -23.57
CA ARG A 1032 34.15 -52.98 -22.13
C ARG A 1032 34.32 -51.57 -21.59
N GLY A 1033 34.74 -50.65 -22.44
CA GLY A 1033 35.12 -49.30 -22.06
C GLY A 1033 35.34 -48.42 -23.29
N ILE A 1034 35.34 -47.11 -23.04
CA ILE A 1034 35.41 -46.09 -24.09
C ILE A 1034 36.16 -44.87 -23.56
N ALA A 1035 36.99 -44.28 -24.41
CA ALA A 1035 37.70 -43.03 -24.14
C ALA A 1035 37.65 -42.13 -25.39
N GLN A 1036 37.55 -40.82 -25.19
CA GLN A 1036 37.47 -39.84 -26.28
C GLN A 1036 38.53 -38.77 -26.12
N ILE A 1037 39.38 -38.63 -27.14
CA ILE A 1037 40.34 -37.52 -27.26
C ILE A 1037 39.84 -36.54 -28.30
N GLY A 1038 39.75 -35.25 -27.94
CA GLY A 1038 39.24 -34.21 -28.83
C GLY A 1038 37.71 -34.07 -28.78
N LYS A 1039 37.16 -33.17 -29.60
CA LYS A 1039 35.75 -32.78 -29.62
C LYS A 1039 35.21 -32.76 -31.05
N GLY A 1040 33.89 -32.93 -31.19
CA GLY A 1040 33.21 -32.81 -32.48
C GLY A 1040 33.79 -33.76 -33.56
N PRO A 1041 34.04 -33.29 -34.80
CA PRO A 1041 34.55 -34.11 -35.89
C PRO A 1041 36.02 -34.50 -35.69
N ASP A 1042 36.79 -33.78 -34.87
CA ASP A 1042 38.20 -34.08 -34.62
C ASP A 1042 38.37 -35.12 -33.50
N ALA A 1043 37.27 -35.58 -32.91
CA ALA A 1043 37.27 -36.57 -31.85
C ALA A 1043 37.78 -37.93 -32.34
N ASN A 1044 38.74 -38.48 -31.61
CA ASN A 1044 39.16 -39.88 -31.70
C ASN A 1044 38.55 -40.64 -30.55
N LEU A 1045 37.72 -41.63 -30.89
CA LEU A 1045 37.04 -42.49 -29.93
C LEU A 1045 37.77 -43.84 -29.89
N PHE A 1046 38.21 -44.25 -28.71
CA PHE A 1046 38.90 -45.51 -28.48
C PHE A 1046 37.94 -46.43 -27.73
N ILE A 1047 37.58 -47.55 -28.34
CA ILE A 1047 36.68 -48.54 -27.77
C ILE A 1047 37.47 -49.81 -27.52
N ILE A 1048 37.41 -50.32 -26.30
CA ILE A 1048 38.04 -51.60 -25.94
C ILE A 1048 37.02 -52.73 -25.95
N SER A 1049 37.42 -53.88 -26.47
CA SER A 1049 36.65 -55.13 -26.49
C SER A 1049 37.32 -56.21 -25.63
N GLY A 1050 36.76 -57.43 -25.61
CA GLY A 1050 37.36 -58.55 -24.89
C GLY A 1050 38.78 -58.92 -25.33
N ASP A 1051 39.18 -58.55 -26.54
CA ASP A 1051 40.40 -58.99 -27.22
C ASP A 1051 41.29 -57.86 -27.74
N LYS A 1052 40.77 -56.65 -27.99
CA LYS A 1052 41.51 -55.57 -28.66
C LYS A 1052 41.03 -54.17 -28.31
N THR A 1053 41.74 -53.18 -28.83
CA THR A 1053 41.41 -51.75 -28.77
C THR A 1053 41.22 -51.21 -30.18
N GLU A 1054 40.08 -50.58 -30.46
CA GLU A 1054 39.74 -50.04 -31.78
C GLU A 1054 39.59 -48.51 -31.73
N GLN A 1055 40.17 -47.81 -32.69
CA GLN A 1055 40.05 -46.36 -32.85
C GLN A 1055 39.00 -46.02 -33.91
N PHE A 1056 38.17 -45.03 -33.61
CA PHE A 1056 37.16 -44.43 -34.49
C PHE A 1056 37.42 -42.93 -34.64
N LYS A 1057 37.19 -42.39 -35.83
CA LYS A 1057 37.35 -40.96 -36.15
C LYS A 1057 35.98 -40.31 -36.34
N GLY A 1058 35.81 -39.14 -35.74
CA GLY A 1058 34.62 -38.30 -35.93
C GLY A 1058 34.58 -37.66 -37.32
N SER A 1059 33.37 -37.30 -37.74
CA SER A 1059 33.10 -36.34 -38.82
C SER A 1059 31.70 -35.76 -38.64
N TRP A 1060 31.44 -34.55 -39.16
CA TRP A 1060 30.11 -33.94 -39.07
C TRP A 1060 29.07 -34.77 -39.84
N ASP A 1061 27.92 -35.03 -39.22
CA ASP A 1061 26.81 -35.70 -39.88
C ASP A 1061 25.83 -34.68 -40.47
N ASN A 1062 26.08 -34.29 -41.71
CA ASN A 1062 25.22 -33.35 -42.45
C ASN A 1062 23.94 -34.03 -42.99
N ALA A 1063 23.82 -35.35 -42.89
CA ALA A 1063 22.67 -36.11 -43.35
C ALA A 1063 21.67 -36.42 -42.22
N TYR A 1064 22.04 -36.15 -40.97
CA TYR A 1064 21.18 -36.37 -39.82
C TYR A 1064 19.94 -35.47 -39.85
N MET A 1065 18.79 -36.10 -40.02
CA MET A 1065 17.46 -35.57 -39.70
C MET A 1065 16.75 -36.69 -38.93
N PRO A 1066 16.43 -36.49 -37.65
CA PRO A 1066 15.61 -37.47 -36.94
C PRO A 1066 14.21 -37.47 -37.56
N GLU A 1067 13.72 -38.66 -37.94
CA GLU A 1067 12.36 -38.87 -38.48
C GLU A 1067 11.27 -38.41 -37.49
#